data_AF-A0A1I8GTN0-F1
#
_entry.id   AF-A0A1I8GTN0-F1
#
_cell.length_a   1.000
_cell.length_b   1.000
_cell.length_c   1.000
_cell.angle_alpha   90.00
_cell.angle_beta   90.00
_cell.angle_gamma   90.00
#
_symmetry.space_group_name_H-M   'P 1'
#
loop_
_entity.id
_entity.type
_entity.pdbx_description
1 polymer ?
#
loop_
_entity_poly.entity_id
_entity_poly.type
_entity_poly.pdbx_seq_one_letter_code
_entity_poly.pdbx_strand_id
1 'polypeptide(L)'
;ESPTDKDDADSDRNAAIPTTRRRRSSAGGLGGGSISDQRLRKAKELAEEAMRDKKIFSILGPYPRVRDSLRARGWVEKFFIKDEEKQQTLRRSMQGGGATGRQASAAAADDDDDGDGDGDGDDMGDGEEGKVPPWEEEGGFYGLMSRLVRNCQPTLIWSLRKDQVDFKFLRRDQLVNHFGKAGCFTTKIGLSRSLRELPWFHCESADAFYPRCYVLSSEEEKEAFKDDYRITACMSLLRLVGEDAILEPGSIEQDDASEAETKTEGQSETAKSSASAAAGGGGGSPKKSAADASPAKGGHHKDVKRIAPKIQFKSPRPATDDMVAKSVLETAITQCEQLIQNRNHDNLDDWDTASCMSESDWYSFLQSYYRVAHHGARIRDAESLKSRCRQLCTELRSEYPQFDIDGCRNAWIVKPGAKSRGRGIFCVRTLESVLELLRQPSAVGVTPNKLVVQKYIERPLLVHRTKFDIRQWFVVTDFNPLTIWWYKDCYVRFCSQHFTLNDFNEAVHLSNNSIQYKYINQADRHPDLPDDNIWDCISLQTHLSSIGQPDVYYDVIYPGMQKAVINSMLCSQDHVEMRKNCFELYGADFMIDENFRPWLLEINCSPTMAPSTEVTTRLCRNVQDDILKVVVDRRQNRACNTGRFELIYKQQQVNAPTYAGVDLTLLGQAVKRPWNASITAPKPERSVSLFAEERRLERERLAALANQRQPAAAATDDSSTSGQSGGAANGH
;
A
#
# COMPACT_ATOMS: atom_id res chain seq x y z
N GLU A 1 37.10 27.38 58.03
CA GLU A 1 37.59 28.77 58.00
C GLU A 1 36.49 29.66 57.48
N SER A 2 36.43 30.83 58.08
CA SER A 2 35.32 31.77 58.15
C SER A 2 35.01 32.47 56.83
N PRO A 3 33.78 32.99 56.68
CA PRO A 3 33.28 33.81 55.58
C PRO A 3 33.44 35.32 55.85
N THR A 4 33.18 36.17 54.84
CA THR A 4 32.81 37.60 54.98
C THR A 4 32.07 38.03 53.70
N ASP A 5 30.76 38.25 53.67
CA ASP A 5 29.95 39.38 54.19
C ASP A 5 30.27 40.76 53.57
N LYS A 6 29.29 41.34 52.86
CA LYS A 6 28.55 42.59 53.22
C LYS A 6 27.80 43.23 52.03
N ASP A 7 26.48 43.17 52.10
CA ASP A 7 25.51 44.28 52.28
C ASP A 7 25.61 45.63 51.51
N ASP A 8 24.42 45.97 50.97
CA ASP A 8 23.67 47.24 51.07
C ASP A 8 23.77 48.40 50.03
N ALA A 9 22.55 48.80 49.60
CA ALA A 9 22.05 50.12 49.12
C ALA A 9 22.60 50.67 47.78
N ASP A 10 21.92 51.50 46.97
CA ASP A 10 20.83 52.44 47.17
C ASP A 10 20.23 52.87 45.80
N SER A 11 18.97 53.30 45.86
CA SER A 11 18.28 54.35 45.08
C SER A 11 18.36 54.52 43.54
N ASP A 12 17.16 54.63 42.95
CA ASP A 12 16.67 55.60 41.95
C ASP A 12 17.65 56.33 41.01
N ARG A 13 17.38 56.24 39.69
CA ARG A 13 17.33 57.44 38.80
C ARG A 13 16.65 57.16 37.44
N ASN A 14 15.52 57.85 37.26
CA ASN A 14 14.90 58.21 36.00
C ASN A 14 15.89 58.85 35.01
N ALA A 15 15.84 58.44 33.74
CA ALA A 15 16.15 59.31 32.61
C ALA A 15 15.33 58.89 31.37
N ALA A 16 14.68 59.88 30.78
CA ALA A 16 13.64 59.78 29.77
C ALA A 16 14.14 60.18 28.37
N ILE A 17 13.52 59.59 27.33
CA ILE A 17 13.11 60.21 26.03
C ILE A 17 14.27 60.51 25.02
N PRO A 18 14.11 60.28 23.68
CA PRO A 18 12.97 60.79 22.90
C PRO A 18 12.27 59.89 21.88
N THR A 19 10.94 59.98 21.98
CA THR A 19 9.92 59.77 20.94
C THR A 19 10.01 60.82 19.84
N THR A 20 10.09 60.39 18.58
CA THR A 20 9.92 61.26 17.41
C THR A 20 8.44 61.38 17.02
N ARG A 21 8.01 62.64 17.00
CA ARG A 21 6.70 63.17 16.61
C ARG A 21 6.49 62.99 15.10
N ARG A 22 5.36 62.43 14.64
CA ARG A 22 4.82 62.72 13.31
C ARG A 22 3.33 63.03 13.37
N ARG A 23 2.96 64.01 12.56
CA ARG A 23 1.84 64.96 12.64
C ARG A 23 0.44 64.33 12.56
N ARG A 24 -0.49 64.92 13.32
CA ARG A 24 -1.93 64.93 13.03
C ARG A 24 -2.20 65.74 11.76
N SER A 25 -2.95 65.18 10.83
CA SER A 25 -3.75 65.92 9.84
C SER A 25 -5.22 65.61 10.08
N SER A 26 -6.00 66.68 10.17
CA SER A 26 -7.42 66.74 10.49
C SER A 26 -8.34 66.22 9.38
N ALA A 27 -9.56 65.92 9.82
CA ALA A 27 -10.68 65.29 9.13
C ALA A 27 -11.08 65.83 7.76
N GLY A 28 -11.63 64.93 6.95
CA GLY A 28 -12.51 65.22 5.82
C GLY A 28 -13.22 63.95 5.32
N GLY A 29 -14.55 63.95 5.37
CA GLY A 29 -15.39 63.20 4.42
C GLY A 29 -15.78 61.75 4.77
N LEU A 30 -17.04 61.60 5.19
CA LEU A 30 -17.78 60.36 5.41
C LEU A 30 -17.98 59.55 4.11
N GLY A 31 -18.02 58.20 4.23
CA GLY A 31 -18.59 57.35 3.17
C GLY A 31 -18.18 55.87 3.07
N GLY A 32 -17.37 55.31 4.00
CA GLY A 32 -16.87 53.92 3.86
C GLY A 32 -17.19 52.94 5.00
N GLY A 33 -17.87 53.38 6.06
CA GLY A 33 -18.14 52.57 7.25
C GLY A 33 -19.45 51.81 7.16
N SER A 34 -19.45 50.60 6.62
CA SER A 34 -20.49 49.61 6.96
C SER A 34 -20.07 48.15 6.75
N ILE A 35 -19.20 47.86 5.78
CA ILE A 35 -18.83 46.47 5.45
C ILE A 35 -17.57 45.99 6.18
N SER A 36 -16.53 46.84 6.36
CA SER A 36 -15.29 46.42 7.04
C SER A 36 -15.45 46.27 8.55
N ASP A 37 -16.26 47.13 9.20
CA ASP A 37 -16.52 47.09 10.64
C ASP A 37 -17.37 45.88 11.04
N GLN A 38 -18.41 45.55 10.27
CA GLN A 38 -19.21 44.34 10.49
C GLN A 38 -18.37 43.07 10.30
N ARG A 39 -17.53 43.06 9.27
CA ARG A 39 -16.61 41.95 9.00
C ARG A 39 -15.59 41.78 10.13
N LEU A 40 -15.03 42.87 10.66
CA LEU A 40 -14.12 42.83 11.80
C LEU A 40 -14.80 42.32 13.08
N ARG A 41 -16.03 42.78 13.36
CA ARG A 41 -16.81 42.29 14.49
C ARG A 41 -17.07 40.78 14.41
N LYS A 42 -17.56 40.32 13.25
CA LYS A 42 -17.77 38.88 13.00
C LYS A 42 -16.49 38.07 13.13
N ALA A 43 -15.37 38.55 12.56
CA ALA A 43 -14.07 37.89 12.69
C ALA A 43 -13.62 37.80 14.16
N LYS A 44 -13.88 38.84 14.95
CA LYS A 44 -13.56 38.88 16.37
C LYS A 44 -14.41 37.90 17.18
N GLU A 45 -15.72 37.87 16.94
CA GLU A 45 -16.64 36.94 17.60
C GLU A 45 -16.23 35.48 17.35
N LEU A 46 -15.99 35.10 16.07
CA LEU A 46 -15.57 33.74 15.73
C LEU A 46 -14.19 33.39 16.30
N ALA A 47 -13.24 34.34 16.30
CA ALA A 47 -11.92 34.12 16.90
C ALA A 47 -12.01 33.93 18.42
N GLU A 48 -12.82 34.73 19.12
CA GLU A 48 -13.03 34.61 20.57
C GLU A 48 -13.71 33.31 20.95
N GLU A 49 -14.71 32.88 20.17
CA GLU A 49 -15.34 31.56 20.32
C GLU A 49 -14.33 30.42 20.10
N ALA A 50 -13.54 30.46 19.03
CA ALA A 50 -12.53 29.45 18.76
C ALA A 50 -11.42 29.42 19.83
N MET A 51 -11.04 30.56 20.40
CA MET A 51 -10.10 30.63 21.53
C MET A 51 -10.67 29.98 22.78
N ARG A 52 -11.93 30.27 23.11
CA ARG A 52 -12.63 29.70 24.28
C ARG A 52 -12.80 28.19 24.15
N ASP A 53 -13.18 27.72 22.97
CA ASP A 53 -13.45 26.30 22.71
C ASP A 53 -12.19 25.50 22.33
N LYS A 54 -11.02 26.15 22.31
CA LYS A 54 -9.74 25.58 21.88
C LYS A 54 -9.80 24.97 20.46
N LYS A 55 -10.48 25.64 19.52
CA LYS A 55 -10.62 25.23 18.11
C LYS A 55 -9.70 26.05 17.20
N ILE A 56 -8.40 25.99 17.46
CA ILE A 56 -7.39 26.68 16.66
C ILE A 56 -6.54 25.64 15.96
N PHE A 57 -6.40 25.75 14.65
CA PHE A 57 -5.58 24.80 13.89
C PHE A 57 -4.55 25.49 13.02
N SER A 58 -3.56 24.71 12.58
CA SER A 58 -2.61 25.14 11.57
C SER A 58 -2.36 24.03 10.57
N ILE A 59 -2.23 24.39 9.30
CA ILE A 59 -1.89 23.48 8.21
C ILE A 59 -0.54 23.86 7.64
N LEU A 60 0.38 22.90 7.55
CA LEU A 60 1.71 23.02 6.96
C LEU A 60 1.75 22.16 5.68
N GLY A 61 1.13 22.66 4.60
CA GLY A 61 1.07 21.95 3.32
C GLY A 61 -0.22 22.21 2.51
N PRO A 62 -0.32 21.64 1.30
CA PRO A 62 -1.43 21.89 0.38
C PRO A 62 -2.66 21.02 0.71
N TYR A 63 -3.29 21.23 1.88
CA TYR A 63 -4.50 20.51 2.31
C TYR A 63 -5.75 21.41 2.36
N PRO A 64 -6.27 21.89 1.20
CA PRO A 64 -7.46 22.73 1.18
C PRO A 64 -8.69 22.00 1.72
N ARG A 65 -8.81 20.69 1.49
CA ARG A 65 -9.96 19.93 1.98
C ARG A 65 -10.03 19.86 3.51
N VAL A 66 -8.89 19.59 4.16
CA VAL A 66 -8.79 19.59 5.62
C VAL A 66 -9.14 20.98 6.17
N ARG A 67 -8.64 22.05 5.52
CA ARG A 67 -8.93 23.44 5.87
C ARG A 67 -10.42 23.74 5.85
N ASP A 68 -11.09 23.44 4.74
CA ASP A 68 -12.53 23.69 4.58
C ASP A 68 -13.35 22.90 5.60
N SER A 69 -12.96 21.65 5.83
CA SER A 69 -13.65 20.74 6.75
C SER A 69 -13.52 21.19 8.22
N LEU A 70 -12.37 21.73 8.61
CA LEU A 70 -12.16 22.33 9.94
C LEU A 70 -12.90 23.67 10.09
N ARG A 71 -12.86 24.53 9.07
CA ARG A 71 -13.61 25.81 9.06
C ARG A 71 -15.12 25.56 9.23
N ALA A 72 -15.67 24.55 8.55
CA ALA A 72 -17.07 24.14 8.68
C ALA A 72 -17.43 23.67 10.11
N ARG A 73 -16.46 23.24 10.91
CA ARG A 73 -16.61 22.86 12.34
C ARG A 73 -16.42 24.04 13.32
N GLY A 74 -16.31 25.26 12.80
CA GLY A 74 -16.05 26.47 13.57
C GLY A 74 -14.62 26.60 14.06
N TRP A 75 -13.66 25.95 13.39
CA TRP A 75 -12.24 26.12 13.72
C TRP A 75 -11.64 27.32 13.01
N VAL A 76 -10.69 27.97 13.67
CA VAL A 76 -9.97 29.13 13.13
C VAL A 76 -8.52 28.77 12.82
N GLU A 77 -8.09 29.07 11.61
CA GLU A 77 -6.73 28.80 11.14
C GLU A 77 -5.76 29.87 11.66
N LYS A 78 -4.64 29.42 12.21
CA LYS A 78 -3.45 30.23 12.46
C LYS A 78 -2.44 29.95 11.36
N PHE A 79 -2.24 30.92 10.46
CA PHE A 79 -1.24 30.83 9.39
C PHE A 79 0.17 31.03 9.94
N PHE A 80 1.08 30.16 9.51
CA PHE A 80 2.52 30.33 9.71
C PHE A 80 3.11 31.02 8.49
N ILE A 81 3.16 32.35 8.50
CA ILE A 81 3.83 33.10 7.43
C ILE A 81 5.33 33.01 7.72
N LYS A 82 6.07 32.16 6.98
CA LYS A 82 7.53 32.18 7.02
C LYS A 82 8.01 33.56 6.53
N ASP A 83 9.00 34.16 7.19
CA ASP A 83 9.45 35.52 6.86
C ASP A 83 10.01 35.63 5.42
N GLU A 84 10.38 34.52 4.78
CA GLU A 84 10.76 34.46 3.36
C GLU A 84 9.60 34.75 2.40
N GLU A 85 8.38 34.29 2.71
CA GLU A 85 7.19 34.55 1.87
C GLU A 85 6.71 35.99 2.00
N LYS A 86 6.87 36.63 3.18
CA LYS A 86 6.69 38.08 3.32
C LYS A 86 7.65 38.84 2.42
N GLN A 87 8.92 38.42 2.36
CA GLN A 87 9.92 39.06 1.50
C GLN A 87 9.60 38.86 0.02
N GLN A 88 9.09 37.70 -0.40
CA GLN A 88 8.67 37.47 -1.78
C GLN A 88 7.39 38.21 -2.17
N THR A 89 6.38 38.32 -1.30
CA THR A 89 5.18 39.14 -1.56
C THR A 89 5.51 40.64 -1.55
N LEU A 90 6.41 41.09 -0.67
CA LEU A 90 6.97 42.46 -0.71
C LEU A 90 7.78 42.70 -1.99
N ARG A 91 8.58 41.72 -2.44
CA ARG A 91 9.34 41.80 -3.70
C ARG A 91 8.42 41.81 -4.93
N ARG A 92 7.33 41.02 -4.95
CA ARG A 92 6.30 41.05 -6.00
C ARG A 92 5.53 42.37 -6.02
N SER A 93 5.26 42.96 -4.86
CA SER A 93 4.70 44.31 -4.75
C SER A 93 5.68 45.41 -5.18
N MET A 94 6.99 45.15 -5.14
CA MET A 94 8.03 46.11 -5.55
C MET A 94 8.57 45.87 -6.97
N GLN A 95 8.35 44.70 -7.58
CA GLN A 95 8.75 44.35 -8.95
C GLN A 95 7.75 44.80 -10.02
N GLY A 96 7.07 45.92 -9.77
CA GLY A 96 6.44 46.74 -10.81
C GLY A 96 7.44 47.59 -11.61
N GLY A 97 8.75 47.39 -11.47
CA GLY A 97 9.74 48.10 -12.27
C GLY A 97 11.16 47.55 -12.18
N GLY A 98 11.76 47.27 -13.34
CA GLY A 98 13.21 47.35 -13.58
C GLY A 98 14.04 46.08 -13.35
N ALA A 99 14.65 45.58 -14.42
CA ALA A 99 15.51 44.40 -14.48
C ALA A 99 16.93 44.62 -13.89
N THR A 100 17.59 43.52 -13.49
CA THR A 100 18.93 43.00 -13.92
C THR A 100 19.54 42.09 -12.85
N GLY A 101 20.21 41.01 -13.27
CA GLY A 101 20.47 39.82 -12.44
C GLY A 101 21.84 39.74 -11.74
N ARG A 102 22.05 38.60 -11.05
CA ARG A 102 23.35 37.95 -10.84
C ARG A 102 23.18 36.55 -10.22
N GLN A 103 23.90 35.58 -10.77
CA GLN A 103 24.14 34.25 -10.23
C GLN A 103 25.04 34.31 -8.97
N ALA A 104 24.84 33.40 -8.03
CA ALA A 104 25.86 32.98 -7.07
C ALA A 104 25.67 31.50 -6.71
N SER A 105 26.79 30.80 -6.65
CA SER A 105 27.01 29.36 -6.57
C SER A 105 26.97 28.79 -5.15
N ALA A 106 26.84 27.46 -5.11
CA ALA A 106 26.72 26.55 -3.97
C ALA A 106 27.85 26.63 -2.91
N ALA A 107 27.49 26.19 -1.70
CA ALA A 107 28.40 25.55 -0.75
C ALA A 107 27.66 24.40 -0.06
N ALA A 108 28.30 23.23 -0.09
CA ALA A 108 27.88 21.98 0.53
C ALA A 108 27.99 22.05 2.06
N ALA A 109 27.07 21.40 2.76
CA ALA A 109 27.20 21.07 4.18
C ALA A 109 26.68 19.65 4.42
N ASP A 110 27.50 18.94 5.18
CA ASP A 110 27.61 17.49 5.40
C ASP A 110 26.37 16.73 5.89
N ASP A 111 26.36 15.45 5.52
CA ASP A 111 25.46 14.36 5.88
C ASP A 111 25.51 14.00 7.37
N ASP A 112 24.34 13.89 7.99
CA ASP A 112 24.07 12.96 9.10
C ASP A 112 22.76 12.20 8.78
N ASP A 113 22.93 10.93 8.36
CA ASP A 113 21.92 9.96 7.89
C ASP A 113 21.17 9.36 9.08
N ASP A 114 20.15 10.04 9.58
CA ASP A 114 19.07 9.38 10.32
C ASP A 114 18.11 8.76 9.30
N GLY A 115 18.05 7.42 9.31
CA GLY A 115 17.27 6.58 8.39
C GLY A 115 15.74 6.68 8.55
N ASP A 116 15.21 7.90 8.50
CA ASP A 116 13.80 8.16 8.36
C ASP A 116 13.43 7.96 6.88
N GLY A 117 12.65 6.91 6.62
CA GLY A 117 11.93 6.72 5.36
C GLY A 117 10.82 7.75 5.21
N ASP A 118 11.14 9.03 5.39
CA ASP A 118 10.34 10.14 4.93
C ASP A 118 10.33 10.01 3.41
N GLY A 119 9.37 9.24 2.92
CA GLY A 119 9.12 9.12 1.51
C GLY A 119 9.04 10.53 0.99
N ASP A 120 10.03 10.93 0.16
CA ASP A 120 10.14 12.24 -0.46
C ASP A 120 8.72 12.70 -0.70
N GLY A 121 8.25 13.68 0.08
CA GLY A 121 6.93 14.24 -0.14
C GLY A 121 6.89 14.58 -1.61
N ASP A 122 5.78 14.25 -2.29
CA ASP A 122 5.57 14.81 -3.62
C ASP A 122 5.92 16.29 -3.51
N ASP A 123 7.02 16.68 -4.15
CA ASP A 123 7.24 18.07 -4.51
C ASP A 123 6.03 18.33 -5.38
N MET A 124 5.00 18.87 -4.73
CA MET A 124 3.81 19.43 -5.35
C MET A 124 4.32 20.68 -6.07
N GLY A 125 5.17 20.44 -7.07
CA GLY A 125 5.89 21.44 -7.81
C GLY A 125 4.88 22.27 -8.56
N ASP A 126 4.80 23.53 -8.15
CA ASP A 126 4.48 24.69 -8.97
C ASP A 126 3.30 24.55 -9.93
N GLY A 127 2.21 23.93 -9.46
CA GLY A 127 0.94 23.83 -10.18
C GLY A 127 -0.08 24.92 -9.87
N GLU A 128 0.19 25.83 -8.93
CA GLU A 128 -0.79 26.83 -8.46
C GLU A 128 -0.40 28.27 -8.81
N GLU A 129 -0.02 28.54 -10.06
CA GLU A 129 -0.09 29.91 -10.57
C GLU A 129 -1.57 30.32 -10.75
N GLY A 130 -2.09 31.10 -9.79
CA GLY A 130 -3.37 31.81 -9.94
C GLY A 130 -4.43 31.59 -8.86
N LYS A 131 -4.19 30.76 -7.82
CA LYS A 131 -5.11 30.67 -6.68
C LYS A 131 -4.81 31.77 -5.65
N VAL A 132 -5.87 32.40 -5.16
CA VAL A 132 -5.79 33.37 -4.05
C VAL A 132 -5.27 32.61 -2.82
N PRO A 133 -4.22 33.11 -2.14
CA PRO A 133 -3.72 32.46 -0.94
C PRO A 133 -4.81 32.31 0.13
N PRO A 134 -4.78 31.26 0.97
CA PRO A 134 -5.83 31.00 1.97
C PRO A 134 -6.11 32.16 2.95
N TRP A 135 -5.14 33.05 3.18
CA TRP A 135 -5.29 34.23 4.03
C TRP A 135 -5.94 35.43 3.33
N GLU A 136 -6.00 35.44 1.99
CA GLU A 136 -6.62 36.47 1.14
C GLU A 136 -8.04 36.08 0.68
N GLU A 137 -8.44 34.83 0.87
CA GLU A 137 -9.80 34.34 0.63
C GLU A 137 -10.86 35.17 1.38
N GLU A 138 -12.06 35.25 0.81
CA GLU A 138 -13.18 36.07 1.31
C GLU A 138 -12.76 37.54 1.56
N GLY A 139 -11.93 38.07 0.66
CA GLY A 139 -11.38 39.42 0.75
C GLY A 139 -10.41 39.62 1.91
N GLY A 140 -9.80 38.54 2.43
CA GLY A 140 -8.86 38.51 3.55
C GLY A 140 -9.49 38.23 4.92
N PHE A 141 -10.68 37.63 4.97
CA PHE A 141 -11.43 37.42 6.22
C PHE A 141 -10.68 36.45 7.13
N TYR A 142 -10.17 35.35 6.56
CA TYR A 142 -9.37 34.37 7.27
C TYR A 142 -8.02 34.94 7.74
N GLY A 143 -7.38 35.78 6.94
CA GLY A 143 -6.17 36.50 7.36
C GLY A 143 -6.39 37.42 8.56
N LEU A 144 -7.57 38.03 8.68
CA LEU A 144 -7.94 38.83 9.85
C LEU A 144 -8.10 37.97 11.10
N MET A 145 -8.85 36.85 11.01
CA MET A 145 -9.01 35.92 12.13
C MET A 145 -7.67 35.34 12.58
N SER A 146 -6.79 34.96 11.65
CA SER A 146 -5.46 34.47 11.99
C SER A 146 -4.61 35.48 12.77
N ARG A 147 -4.75 36.79 12.49
CA ARG A 147 -4.05 37.84 13.26
C ARG A 147 -4.60 37.96 14.69
N LEU A 148 -5.90 37.74 14.88
CA LEU A 148 -6.54 37.78 16.20
C LEU A 148 -6.08 36.61 17.09
N VAL A 149 -5.88 35.42 16.51
CA VAL A 149 -5.40 34.23 17.23
C VAL A 149 -3.87 34.08 17.23
N ARG A 150 -3.10 35.09 16.80
CA ARG A 150 -1.63 34.99 16.63
C ARG A 150 -0.87 34.54 17.89
N ASN A 151 -1.35 34.97 19.06
CA ASN A 151 -0.75 34.67 20.36
C ASN A 151 -1.25 33.34 20.96
N CYS A 152 -2.22 32.70 20.32
CA CYS A 152 -2.69 31.39 20.72
C CYS A 152 -1.86 30.30 20.06
N GLN A 153 -1.76 29.15 20.73
CA GLN A 153 -1.14 27.95 20.16
C GLN A 153 -2.22 27.07 19.54
N PRO A 154 -1.99 26.53 18.32
CA PRO A 154 -2.94 25.64 17.68
C PRO A 154 -3.11 24.35 18.48
N THR A 155 -4.34 23.88 18.64
CA THR A 155 -4.67 22.59 19.25
C THR A 155 -4.70 21.44 18.25
N LEU A 156 -4.74 21.74 16.95
CA LEU A 156 -4.57 20.77 15.87
C LEU A 156 -3.51 21.27 14.89
N ILE A 157 -2.51 20.45 14.62
CA ILE A 157 -1.48 20.72 13.61
C ILE A 157 -1.58 19.62 12.56
N TRP A 158 -1.79 20.03 11.31
CA TRP A 158 -1.78 19.13 10.17
C TRP A 158 -0.59 19.48 9.29
N SER A 159 0.41 18.62 9.18
CA SER A 159 1.55 18.84 8.30
C SER A 159 1.61 17.86 7.15
N LEU A 160 2.35 18.22 6.10
CA LEU A 160 2.65 17.34 4.98
C LEU A 160 3.70 16.31 5.35
N ARG A 161 4.66 16.74 6.16
CA ARG A 161 5.77 15.93 6.63
C ARG A 161 5.94 16.07 8.13
N LYS A 162 6.52 15.03 8.72
CA LYS A 162 6.84 14.94 10.15
C LYS A 162 7.88 15.98 10.58
N ASP A 163 8.93 16.20 9.77
CA ASP A 163 10.03 17.16 10.00
C ASP A 163 9.58 18.61 10.20
N GLN A 164 8.37 18.95 9.74
CA GLN A 164 7.79 20.28 9.89
C GLN A 164 7.24 20.55 11.30
N VAL A 165 7.17 19.53 12.16
CA VAL A 165 6.64 19.63 13.53
C VAL A 165 7.73 19.22 14.52
N ASP A 166 8.09 20.14 15.43
CA ASP A 166 8.99 19.81 16.54
C ASP A 166 8.23 19.16 17.69
N PHE A 167 8.32 17.83 17.78
CA PHE A 167 7.63 17.02 18.79
C PHE A 167 8.08 17.31 20.23
N LYS A 168 9.29 17.88 20.43
CA LYS A 168 9.83 18.18 21.77
C LYS A 168 9.07 19.31 22.46
N PHE A 169 8.56 20.27 21.68
CA PHE A 169 7.85 21.45 22.21
C PHE A 169 6.33 21.35 22.12
N LEU A 170 5.79 20.23 21.65
CA LEU A 170 4.34 20.00 21.62
C LEU A 170 3.78 19.85 23.03
N ARG A 171 2.70 20.58 23.33
CA ARG A 171 1.90 20.37 24.54
C ARG A 171 1.09 19.08 24.42
N ARG A 172 0.80 18.47 25.58
CA ARG A 172 0.07 17.20 25.66
C ARG A 172 -1.33 17.25 25.04
N ASP A 173 -1.96 18.42 24.97
CA ASP A 173 -3.32 18.59 24.43
C ASP A 173 -3.38 18.79 22.91
N GLN A 174 -2.23 19.03 22.26
CA GLN A 174 -2.15 19.27 20.82
C GLN A 174 -2.28 17.97 20.04
N LEU A 175 -3.15 17.98 19.03
CA LEU A 175 -3.37 16.91 18.09
C LEU A 175 -2.46 17.10 16.86
N VAL A 176 -1.77 16.03 16.44
CA VAL A 176 -0.87 16.05 15.26
C VAL A 176 -1.13 14.83 14.39
N ASN A 177 -1.12 15.00 13.07
CA ASN A 177 -1.34 13.94 12.08
C ASN A 177 -0.10 13.08 11.78
N HIS A 178 0.89 13.11 12.66
CA HIS A 178 2.11 12.31 12.58
C HIS A 178 2.54 11.80 13.97
N PHE A 179 3.20 10.65 14.02
CA PHE A 179 3.95 10.19 15.18
C PHE A 179 5.39 10.71 15.19
N GLY A 180 5.95 10.95 16.38
CA GLY A 180 7.29 11.53 16.58
C GLY A 180 8.44 10.66 16.08
N LYS A 181 8.19 9.35 15.93
CA LYS A 181 9.05 8.40 15.25
C LYS A 181 8.18 7.55 14.32
N ALA A 182 8.42 7.66 13.01
CA ALA A 182 7.77 6.78 12.04
C ALA A 182 8.25 5.35 12.34
N GLY A 183 7.33 4.42 12.50
CA GLY A 183 7.71 3.05 12.81
C GLY A 183 8.48 2.43 11.66
N CYS A 184 9.44 1.56 11.97
CA CYS A 184 10.30 0.89 10.99
C CYS A 184 9.52 0.15 9.89
N PHE A 185 8.27 -0.22 10.16
CA PHE A 185 7.34 -0.89 9.24
C PHE A 185 6.96 -0.10 7.98
N THR A 186 7.29 1.19 7.90
CA THR A 186 7.10 1.98 6.67
C THR A 186 8.24 1.79 5.67
N THR A 187 9.34 1.17 6.11
CA THR A 187 10.47 0.76 5.25
C THR A 187 10.36 -0.72 4.91
N LYS A 188 10.89 -1.13 3.76
CA LYS A 188 10.84 -2.55 3.39
C LYS A 188 11.66 -3.43 4.33
N ILE A 189 12.82 -2.93 4.76
CA ILE A 189 13.70 -3.62 5.72
C ILE A 189 13.01 -3.75 7.08
N GLY A 190 12.52 -2.64 7.63
CA GLY A 190 11.89 -2.65 8.94
C GLY A 190 10.60 -3.46 8.97
N LEU A 191 9.75 -3.37 7.94
CA LEU A 191 8.57 -4.24 7.83
C LEU A 191 8.95 -5.72 7.80
N SER A 192 9.96 -6.08 6.98
CA SER A 192 10.40 -7.47 6.86
C SER A 192 10.97 -8.01 8.18
N ARG A 193 11.69 -7.17 8.94
CA ARG A 193 12.22 -7.54 10.26
C ARG A 193 11.12 -7.68 11.30
N SER A 194 10.23 -6.71 11.42
CA SER A 194 9.12 -6.76 12.38
C SER A 194 8.22 -7.97 12.13
N LEU A 195 7.92 -8.32 10.87
CA LEU A 195 7.07 -9.48 10.57
C LEU A 195 7.69 -10.84 10.98
N ARG A 196 9.01 -10.93 11.18
CA ARG A 196 9.64 -12.15 11.73
C ARG A 196 9.31 -12.38 13.20
N GLU A 197 8.94 -11.33 13.92
CA GLU A 197 8.51 -11.39 15.33
C GLU A 197 7.02 -11.74 15.47
N LEU A 198 6.29 -11.88 14.36
CA LEU A 198 4.86 -12.24 14.37
C LEU A 198 4.51 -13.47 15.24
N PRO A 199 5.33 -14.55 15.30
CA PRO A 199 5.05 -15.68 16.19
C PRO A 199 4.89 -15.34 17.67
N TRP A 200 5.40 -14.18 18.14
CA TRP A 200 5.21 -13.71 19.51
C TRP A 200 3.82 -13.13 19.75
N PHE A 201 3.12 -12.70 18.69
CA PHE A 201 1.84 -12.01 18.76
C PHE A 201 0.69 -12.82 18.16
N HIS A 202 0.96 -13.69 17.19
CA HIS A 202 -0.03 -14.46 16.46
C HIS A 202 0.53 -15.85 16.09
N CYS A 203 -0.34 -16.86 16.04
CA CYS A 203 0.06 -18.24 15.71
C CYS A 203 0.32 -18.50 14.21
N GLU A 204 0.19 -17.49 13.36
CA GLU A 204 0.35 -17.64 11.91
C GLU A 204 1.69 -17.08 11.48
N SER A 205 2.28 -17.69 10.44
CA SER A 205 3.48 -17.16 9.81
C SER A 205 3.15 -15.92 8.98
N ALA A 206 4.09 -14.96 8.94
CA ALA A 206 4.05 -13.85 8.01
C ALA A 206 4.03 -14.33 6.55
N ASP A 207 4.56 -15.52 6.27
CA ASP A 207 4.60 -16.10 4.93
C ASP A 207 3.21 -16.37 4.34
N ALA A 208 2.15 -16.35 5.15
CA ALA A 208 0.78 -16.51 4.68
C ALA A 208 0.21 -15.27 3.98
N PHE A 209 0.78 -14.09 4.21
CA PHE A 209 0.28 -12.81 3.66
C PHE A 209 1.37 -11.85 3.21
N TYR A 210 2.65 -12.16 3.43
CA TYR A 210 3.78 -11.32 3.04
C TYR A 210 4.78 -12.15 2.21
N PRO A 211 5.06 -11.79 0.94
CA PRO A 211 6.04 -12.52 0.14
C PRO A 211 7.41 -12.45 0.80
N ARG A 212 8.04 -13.64 0.96
CA ARG A 212 9.28 -13.80 1.71
C ARG A 212 10.38 -12.86 1.20
N CYS A 213 11.16 -12.33 2.15
CA CYS A 213 12.07 -11.23 1.91
C CYS A 213 13.34 -11.35 2.75
N TYR A 214 14.48 -11.08 2.11
CA TYR A 214 15.81 -11.17 2.67
C TYR A 214 16.54 -9.84 2.52
N VAL A 215 17.20 -9.41 3.58
CA VAL A 215 18.05 -8.22 3.68
C VAL A 215 19.48 -8.63 3.38
N LEU A 216 19.94 -8.35 2.17
CA LEU A 216 21.20 -8.86 1.64
C LEU A 216 22.45 -8.20 2.24
N SER A 217 22.27 -7.29 3.19
CA SER A 217 23.37 -6.72 3.99
C SER A 217 23.92 -7.69 5.04
N SER A 218 23.14 -8.70 5.42
CA SER A 218 23.55 -9.77 6.35
C SER A 218 24.00 -10.99 5.55
N GLU A 219 25.20 -11.51 5.82
CA GLU A 219 25.68 -12.73 5.17
C GLU A 219 24.81 -13.95 5.50
N GLU A 220 24.26 -14.02 6.72
CA GLU A 220 23.32 -15.08 7.11
C GLU A 220 22.04 -15.04 6.27
N GLU A 221 21.46 -13.85 6.08
CA GLU A 221 20.26 -13.70 5.25
C GLU A 221 20.53 -13.93 3.77
N LYS A 222 21.75 -13.63 3.31
CA LYS A 222 22.18 -13.88 1.94
C LYS A 222 22.37 -15.37 1.67
N GLU A 223 22.91 -16.13 2.61
CA GLU A 223 22.96 -17.60 2.49
C GLU A 223 21.57 -18.22 2.57
N ALA A 224 20.71 -17.74 3.49
CA ALA A 224 19.31 -18.17 3.54
C ALA A 224 18.56 -17.90 2.23
N PHE A 225 18.82 -16.75 1.59
CA PHE A 225 18.31 -16.45 0.26
C PHE A 225 18.82 -17.40 -0.82
N LYS A 226 20.12 -17.75 -0.83
CA LYS A 226 20.68 -18.70 -1.80
C LYS A 226 20.01 -20.06 -1.68
N ASP A 227 19.80 -20.54 -0.45
CA ASP A 227 19.16 -21.83 -0.20
C ASP A 227 17.68 -21.81 -0.60
N ASP A 228 16.96 -20.75 -0.26
CA ASP A 228 15.57 -20.58 -0.73
C ASP A 228 15.48 -20.52 -2.26
N TYR A 229 16.41 -19.80 -2.91
CA TYR A 229 16.47 -19.74 -4.37
C TYR A 229 16.63 -21.13 -4.99
N ARG A 230 17.55 -21.94 -4.45
CA ARG A 230 17.83 -23.32 -4.89
C ARG A 230 16.61 -24.21 -4.72
N ILE A 231 16.01 -24.19 -3.54
CA ILE A 231 14.82 -24.99 -3.21
C ILE A 231 13.63 -24.56 -4.06
N THR A 232 13.43 -23.25 -4.29
CA THR A 232 12.39 -22.72 -5.18
C THR A 232 12.59 -23.21 -6.62
N ALA A 233 13.83 -23.36 -7.09
CA ALA A 233 14.12 -23.95 -8.40
C ALA A 233 13.77 -25.46 -8.45
N CYS A 234 14.02 -26.22 -7.38
CA CYS A 234 13.56 -27.60 -7.25
C CYS A 234 12.03 -27.69 -7.34
N MET A 235 11.31 -26.89 -6.53
CA MET A 235 9.84 -26.84 -6.55
C MET A 235 9.30 -26.47 -7.93
N SER A 236 9.96 -25.53 -8.61
CA SER A 236 9.60 -25.11 -9.98
C SER A 236 9.69 -26.27 -10.96
N LEU A 237 10.74 -27.09 -10.93
CA LEU A 237 10.86 -28.26 -11.81
C LEU A 237 9.76 -29.30 -11.53
N LEU A 238 9.44 -29.57 -10.27
CA LEU A 238 8.34 -30.47 -9.91
C LEU A 238 7.02 -29.97 -10.50
N ARG A 239 6.77 -28.66 -10.41
CA ARG A 239 5.57 -28.03 -10.95
C ARG A 239 5.49 -28.12 -12.47
N LEU A 240 6.61 -27.81 -13.14
CA LEU A 240 6.72 -27.87 -14.59
C LEU A 240 6.38 -29.26 -15.16
N VAL A 241 6.73 -30.32 -14.45
CA VAL A 241 6.46 -31.70 -14.87
C VAL A 241 5.12 -32.23 -14.33
N GLY A 242 4.83 -32.02 -13.05
CA GLY A 242 3.66 -32.59 -12.36
C GLY A 242 2.33 -31.93 -12.68
N GLU A 243 2.35 -30.63 -13.00
CA GLU A 243 1.17 -29.80 -13.31
C GLU A 243 1.11 -29.39 -14.80
N ASP A 244 1.99 -29.94 -15.65
CA ASP A 244 2.07 -29.63 -17.09
C ASP A 244 2.18 -28.13 -17.41
N ALA A 245 2.80 -27.35 -16.51
CA ALA A 245 2.88 -25.89 -16.60
C ALA A 245 3.70 -25.35 -17.81
N ILE A 246 4.25 -26.22 -18.67
CA ILE A 246 4.92 -25.89 -19.94
C ILE A 246 4.19 -26.42 -21.19
N LEU A 247 3.12 -27.23 -21.07
CA LEU A 247 2.52 -27.93 -22.23
C LEU A 247 1.16 -27.43 -22.74
N GLU A 248 0.54 -26.42 -22.12
CA GLU A 248 -0.72 -25.83 -22.62
C GLU A 248 -0.58 -24.32 -22.86
N PRO A 249 -0.41 -23.86 -24.12
CA PRO A 249 -0.48 -22.46 -24.51
C PRO A 249 -1.93 -21.90 -24.56
N GLY A 250 -2.85 -22.40 -23.73
CA GLY A 250 -4.29 -22.14 -23.88
C GLY A 250 -5.05 -21.68 -22.63
N SER A 251 -4.51 -21.78 -21.41
CA SER A 251 -5.28 -21.48 -20.19
C SER A 251 -5.32 -20.00 -19.78
N ILE A 252 -4.95 -19.08 -20.68
CA ILE A 252 -5.29 -17.65 -20.58
C ILE A 252 -6.33 -17.29 -21.67
N GLU A 253 -7.26 -18.20 -21.94
CA GLU A 253 -8.57 -17.87 -22.49
C GLU A 253 -9.60 -18.34 -21.47
N GLN A 254 -9.99 -17.46 -20.56
CA GLN A 254 -11.31 -17.58 -19.92
C GLN A 254 -12.29 -16.90 -20.87
N ASP A 255 -12.98 -17.75 -21.62
CA ASP A 255 -14.36 -17.67 -22.08
C ASP A 255 -15.02 -16.27 -22.08
N ASP A 256 -14.83 -15.53 -23.16
CA ASP A 256 -15.81 -14.56 -23.67
C ASP A 256 -16.22 -14.99 -25.09
N ALA A 257 -16.99 -16.08 -25.16
CA ALA A 257 -17.62 -16.50 -26.41
C ALA A 257 -19.00 -17.13 -26.14
N SER A 258 -20.01 -16.28 -25.94
CA SER A 258 -21.39 -16.66 -26.22
C SER A 258 -22.21 -15.47 -26.73
N GLU A 259 -21.98 -15.08 -27.99
CA GLU A 259 -23.03 -14.42 -28.77
C GLU A 259 -23.30 -15.22 -30.04
N ALA A 260 -24.51 -15.76 -30.09
CA ALA A 260 -25.02 -16.53 -31.20
C ALA A 260 -25.30 -15.62 -32.40
N GLU A 261 -24.53 -15.81 -33.47
CA GLU A 261 -24.85 -15.29 -34.80
C GLU A 261 -26.18 -15.90 -35.28
N THR A 262 -27.22 -15.06 -35.34
CA THR A 262 -28.45 -15.40 -36.06
C THR A 262 -28.29 -14.91 -37.50
N LYS A 263 -28.05 -15.86 -38.41
CA LYS A 263 -28.05 -15.66 -39.86
C LYS A 263 -29.36 -15.02 -40.31
N THR A 264 -29.27 -13.92 -41.05
CA THR A 264 -30.30 -13.57 -42.04
C THR A 264 -29.61 -13.25 -43.36
N GLU A 265 -29.83 -14.11 -44.34
CA GLU A 265 -29.42 -13.96 -45.74
C GLU A 265 -30.19 -12.81 -46.41
N GLY A 266 -29.54 -12.09 -47.33
CA GLY A 266 -30.20 -11.00 -48.08
C GLY A 266 -29.33 -10.29 -49.11
N GLN A 267 -28.84 -11.05 -50.09
CA GLN A 267 -28.55 -10.72 -51.51
C GLN A 267 -28.31 -9.26 -51.97
N SER A 268 -27.18 -9.10 -52.71
CA SER A 268 -27.01 -8.36 -53.98
C SER A 268 -27.24 -6.83 -53.98
N GLU A 269 -26.67 -5.98 -54.81
CA GLU A 269 -25.63 -5.95 -55.83
C GLU A 269 -25.49 -4.45 -56.18
N THR A 270 -24.27 -4.02 -56.54
CA THR A 270 -23.97 -2.91 -57.47
C THR A 270 -24.67 -1.54 -57.35
N ALA A 271 -23.88 -0.46 -57.22
CA ALA A 271 -23.59 0.45 -58.35
C ALA A 271 -22.86 1.74 -57.91
N LYS A 272 -21.93 2.16 -58.77
CA LYS A 272 -21.15 3.40 -58.77
C LYS A 272 -22.00 4.59 -59.23
N SER A 273 -21.66 5.79 -58.73
CA SER A 273 -21.47 7.08 -59.48
C SER A 273 -21.56 8.25 -58.47
N SER A 274 -20.51 9.01 -58.15
CA SER A 274 -19.76 10.03 -58.92
C SER A 274 -20.45 11.39 -59.09
N ALA A 275 -19.64 12.44 -58.86
CA ALA A 275 -19.75 13.86 -59.26
C ALA A 275 -20.55 14.79 -58.31
N SER A 276 -19.90 15.70 -57.57
CA SER A 276 -19.27 17.01 -57.93
C SER A 276 -20.28 18.16 -57.70
N ALA A 277 -20.02 19.01 -56.70
CA ALA A 277 -19.31 20.30 -56.78
C ALA A 277 -20.16 21.45 -57.34
N ALA A 278 -20.51 22.43 -56.49
CA ALA A 278 -20.16 23.85 -56.66
C ALA A 278 -20.97 24.78 -55.73
N ALA A 279 -20.21 25.50 -54.89
CA ALA A 279 -20.27 26.94 -54.56
C ALA A 279 -21.60 27.72 -54.45
N GLY A 280 -21.68 28.52 -53.38
CA GLY A 280 -22.06 29.94 -53.53
C GLY A 280 -22.99 30.57 -52.48
N GLY A 281 -22.42 31.06 -51.38
CA GLY A 281 -22.61 32.43 -50.83
C GLY A 281 -23.97 32.91 -50.29
N GLY A 282 -23.93 33.59 -49.12
CA GLY A 282 -24.93 34.60 -48.74
C GLY A 282 -25.32 34.57 -47.26
N GLY A 283 -24.90 35.56 -46.49
CA GLY A 283 -24.99 35.59 -45.03
C GLY A 283 -26.31 36.09 -44.41
N GLY A 284 -26.30 36.15 -43.09
CA GLY A 284 -27.32 36.81 -42.26
C GLY A 284 -27.41 36.22 -40.86
N SER A 285 -26.79 36.88 -39.87
CA SER A 285 -27.14 36.70 -38.45
C SER A 285 -28.50 37.37 -38.17
N PRO A 286 -29.28 36.89 -37.19
CA PRO A 286 -29.25 37.60 -35.91
C PRO A 286 -29.34 36.71 -34.64
N LYS A 287 -28.91 37.33 -33.55
CA LYS A 287 -28.80 36.88 -32.15
C LYS A 287 -30.11 36.38 -31.51
N LYS A 288 -29.99 35.39 -30.62
CA LYS A 288 -30.46 35.35 -29.20
C LYS A 288 -30.08 33.98 -28.57
N SER A 289 -29.16 33.98 -27.58
CA SER A 289 -29.38 33.68 -26.13
C SER A 289 -29.89 32.27 -25.81
N ALA A 290 -29.50 31.55 -24.76
CA ALA A 290 -28.43 31.54 -23.77
C ALA A 290 -28.67 30.25 -22.94
N ALA A 291 -27.69 29.87 -22.12
CA ALA A 291 -27.71 28.81 -21.10
C ALA A 291 -27.48 27.37 -21.58
N ASP A 292 -26.22 26.93 -21.52
CA ASP A 292 -25.91 25.77 -20.67
C ASP A 292 -24.46 25.83 -20.20
N ALA A 293 -24.27 25.61 -18.89
CA ALA A 293 -23.00 25.74 -18.21
C ALA A 293 -22.21 24.43 -18.32
N SER A 294 -21.12 24.44 -19.09
CA SER A 294 -20.12 23.37 -19.07
C SER A 294 -19.16 23.54 -17.88
N PRO A 295 -18.79 22.46 -17.17
CA PRO A 295 -17.80 22.54 -16.10
C PRO A 295 -16.40 22.79 -16.68
N ALA A 296 -15.66 23.64 -15.98
CA ALA A 296 -14.32 24.09 -16.32
C ALA A 296 -13.35 22.93 -16.52
N LYS A 297 -12.62 22.94 -17.64
CA LYS A 297 -11.46 22.10 -17.90
C LYS A 297 -10.40 22.37 -16.83
N GLY A 298 -10.14 21.37 -16.00
CA GLY A 298 -9.06 21.40 -15.02
C GLY A 298 -7.69 21.24 -15.69
N GLY A 299 -6.72 22.00 -15.17
CA GLY A 299 -5.30 21.67 -15.11
C GLY A 299 -4.55 21.54 -16.44
N HIS A 300 -3.71 22.53 -16.75
CA HIS A 300 -2.60 22.36 -17.68
C HIS A 300 -1.61 21.32 -17.16
N HIS A 301 -1.83 20.04 -17.48
CA HIS A 301 -0.74 19.07 -17.49
C HIS A 301 0.15 19.40 -18.69
N LYS A 302 1.44 19.66 -18.45
CA LYS A 302 2.44 19.67 -19.53
C LYS A 302 2.26 18.38 -20.33
N ASP A 303 2.14 18.46 -21.65
CA ASP A 303 2.07 17.30 -22.55
C ASP A 303 3.36 16.48 -22.43
N VAL A 304 3.43 15.60 -21.43
CA VAL A 304 4.50 14.61 -21.32
C VAL A 304 4.26 13.58 -22.40
N LYS A 305 5.15 13.52 -23.39
CA LYS A 305 5.11 12.50 -24.44
C LYS A 305 5.16 11.11 -23.78
N ARG A 306 4.04 10.40 -23.81
CA ARG A 306 3.93 9.02 -23.33
C ARG A 306 4.71 8.08 -24.27
N ILE A 307 5.26 7.02 -23.70
CA ILE A 307 6.13 6.05 -24.35
C ILE A 307 5.34 4.78 -24.63
N ALA A 308 5.41 4.25 -25.85
CA ALA A 308 4.96 2.90 -26.15
C ALA A 308 6.15 1.92 -25.93
N PRO A 309 6.13 1.08 -24.90
CA PRO A 309 7.23 0.15 -24.64
C PRO A 309 7.23 -0.98 -25.69
N LYS A 310 8.41 -1.41 -26.14
CA LYS A 310 8.56 -2.56 -27.04
C LYS A 310 8.63 -3.84 -26.20
N ILE A 311 7.49 -4.44 -25.90
CA ILE A 311 7.40 -5.62 -25.04
C ILE A 311 7.45 -6.92 -25.83
N GLN A 312 8.20 -7.89 -25.31
CA GLN A 312 8.26 -9.23 -25.89
C GLN A 312 7.19 -10.15 -25.30
N PHE A 313 6.13 -10.40 -26.06
CA PHE A 313 5.08 -11.35 -25.69
C PHE A 313 5.35 -12.80 -26.12
N LYS A 314 6.36 -13.04 -26.97
CA LYS A 314 6.63 -14.38 -27.49
C LYS A 314 7.28 -15.25 -26.41
N SER A 315 6.73 -16.44 -26.23
CA SER A 315 7.39 -17.50 -25.45
C SER A 315 8.76 -17.84 -26.07
N PRO A 316 9.76 -18.20 -25.24
CA PRO A 316 10.99 -18.79 -25.73
C PRO A 316 10.64 -19.94 -26.68
N ARG A 317 11.14 -19.90 -27.92
CA ARG A 317 10.96 -21.04 -28.83
C ARG A 317 11.68 -22.22 -28.17
N PRO A 318 11.01 -23.39 -28.00
CA PRO A 318 11.71 -24.57 -27.54
C PRO A 318 12.86 -24.81 -28.51
N ALA A 319 14.10 -24.81 -28.01
CA ALA A 319 15.22 -25.28 -28.79
C ALA A 319 14.91 -26.74 -29.13
N THR A 320 14.65 -27.03 -30.41
CA THR A 320 14.05 -28.27 -30.89
C THR A 320 14.91 -29.51 -30.66
N ASP A 321 16.07 -29.36 -30.01
CA ASP A 321 17.04 -30.43 -29.72
C ASP A 321 17.73 -30.28 -28.34
N ASP A 322 17.24 -29.39 -27.46
CA ASP A 322 17.88 -29.18 -26.15
C ASP A 322 17.27 -30.08 -25.06
N MET A 323 17.99 -31.15 -24.71
CA MET A 323 17.61 -32.08 -23.64
C MET A 323 18.44 -31.90 -22.37
N VAL A 324 17.77 -32.02 -21.22
CA VAL A 324 18.36 -32.04 -19.88
C VAL A 324 18.25 -33.46 -19.30
N ALA A 325 19.25 -33.87 -18.50
CA ALA A 325 19.30 -35.22 -17.93
C ALA A 325 18.17 -35.47 -16.92
N LYS A 326 17.70 -36.73 -16.86
CA LYS A 326 16.68 -37.19 -15.88
C LYS A 326 17.10 -36.92 -14.43
N SER A 327 18.39 -37.07 -14.14
CA SER A 327 18.98 -36.87 -12.81
C SER A 327 18.69 -35.49 -12.22
N VAL A 328 18.49 -34.46 -13.06
CA VAL A 328 18.14 -33.11 -12.59
C VAL A 328 16.76 -33.11 -11.90
N LEU A 329 15.78 -33.84 -12.46
CA LEU A 329 14.46 -33.96 -11.84
C LEU A 329 14.51 -34.86 -10.60
N GLU A 330 15.30 -35.92 -10.63
CA GLU A 330 15.53 -36.79 -9.45
C GLU A 330 16.15 -36.01 -8.29
N THR A 331 17.15 -35.15 -8.56
CA THR A 331 17.71 -34.24 -7.56
C THR A 331 16.65 -33.30 -7.01
N ALA A 332 15.80 -32.69 -7.84
CA ALA A 332 14.72 -31.82 -7.38
C ALA A 332 13.72 -32.55 -6.47
N ILE A 333 13.35 -33.78 -6.83
CA ILE A 333 12.47 -34.65 -6.01
C ILE A 333 13.12 -34.89 -4.65
N THR A 334 14.37 -35.36 -4.61
CA THR A 334 15.09 -35.65 -3.36
C THR A 334 15.19 -34.42 -2.47
N GLN A 335 15.50 -33.25 -3.02
CA GLN A 335 15.62 -32.01 -2.24
C GLN A 335 14.26 -31.57 -1.67
N CYS A 336 13.16 -31.70 -2.41
CA CYS A 336 11.82 -31.40 -1.91
C CYS A 336 11.33 -32.42 -0.87
N GLU A 337 11.69 -33.70 -0.99
CA GLU A 337 11.40 -34.71 0.02
C GLU A 337 12.12 -34.42 1.34
N GLN A 338 13.41 -34.11 1.26
CA GLN A 338 14.21 -33.70 2.42
C GLN A 338 13.63 -32.45 3.09
N LEU A 339 13.16 -31.49 2.30
CA LEU A 339 12.53 -30.27 2.80
C LEU A 339 11.26 -30.58 3.63
N ILE A 340 10.39 -31.48 3.15
CA ILE A 340 9.19 -31.90 3.87
C ILE A 340 9.56 -32.64 5.15
N GLN A 341 10.53 -33.56 5.08
CA GLN A 341 11.00 -34.32 6.25
C GLN A 341 11.58 -33.41 7.34
N ASN A 342 12.43 -32.45 6.96
CA ASN A 342 12.99 -31.45 7.87
C ASN A 342 11.90 -30.69 8.63
N ARG A 343 10.85 -30.31 7.92
CA ARG A 343 9.74 -29.54 8.49
C ARG A 343 8.87 -30.36 9.43
N ASN A 344 8.66 -31.62 9.12
CA ASN A 344 7.94 -32.55 9.97
C ASN A 344 8.78 -33.04 11.17
N HIS A 345 10.08 -32.71 11.19
CA HIS A 345 11.05 -33.22 12.15
C HIS A 345 11.24 -34.74 12.05
N ASP A 346 11.01 -35.32 10.85
CA ASP A 346 11.08 -36.76 10.60
C ASP A 346 12.52 -37.29 10.56
N ASN A 347 13.52 -36.41 10.52
CA ASN A 347 14.94 -36.74 10.32
C ASN A 347 15.87 -36.21 11.42
N LEU A 348 15.32 -35.96 12.62
CA LEU A 348 16.12 -35.49 13.78
C LEU A 348 17.28 -36.45 14.14
N ASP A 349 17.14 -37.74 13.81
CA ASP A 349 18.11 -38.78 14.14
C ASP A 349 19.19 -39.02 13.07
N ASP A 350 19.05 -38.45 11.87
CA ASP A 350 19.88 -38.76 10.69
C ASP A 350 20.90 -37.66 10.31
N TRP A 351 21.25 -36.78 11.25
CA TRP A 351 22.10 -35.60 11.02
C TRP A 351 23.50 -35.91 10.42
N ASP A 352 24.04 -37.10 10.67
CA ASP A 352 25.34 -37.56 10.13
C ASP A 352 25.28 -38.03 8.66
N THR A 353 24.08 -38.26 8.12
CA THR A 353 23.88 -38.91 6.80
C THR A 353 23.33 -37.97 5.71
N ALA A 354 22.96 -36.74 6.07
CA ALA A 354 22.45 -35.76 5.12
C ALA A 354 23.58 -35.23 4.21
N SER A 355 23.78 -35.87 3.05
CA SER A 355 24.69 -35.37 2.02
C SER A 355 24.17 -34.02 1.51
N CYS A 356 24.77 -32.93 1.99
CA CYS A 356 24.51 -31.60 1.42
C CYS A 356 25.16 -31.53 0.03
N MET A 357 24.41 -31.05 -0.96
CA MET A 357 24.96 -30.80 -2.29
C MET A 357 26.04 -29.71 -2.21
N SER A 358 27.14 -29.91 -2.93
CA SER A 358 28.20 -28.90 -2.98
C SER A 358 27.75 -27.66 -3.76
N GLU A 359 28.44 -26.53 -3.55
CA GLU A 359 28.20 -25.29 -4.33
C GLU A 359 28.31 -25.52 -5.85
N SER A 360 29.22 -26.40 -6.29
CA SER A 360 29.38 -26.75 -7.71
C SER A 360 28.20 -27.57 -8.24
N ASP A 361 27.68 -28.49 -7.43
CA ASP A 361 26.52 -29.30 -7.82
C ASP A 361 25.27 -28.42 -7.94
N TRP A 362 25.09 -27.50 -6.99
CA TRP A 362 24.02 -26.50 -7.06
C TRP A 362 24.13 -25.60 -8.27
N TYR A 363 25.33 -25.14 -8.61
CA TYR A 363 25.54 -24.35 -9.81
C TYR A 363 25.14 -25.13 -11.07
N SER A 364 25.61 -26.38 -11.21
CA SER A 364 25.26 -27.25 -12.35
C SER A 364 23.76 -27.53 -12.44
N PHE A 365 23.12 -27.77 -11.30
CA PHE A 365 21.67 -27.93 -11.19
C PHE A 365 20.94 -26.67 -11.66
N LEU A 366 21.33 -25.49 -11.19
CA LEU A 366 20.71 -24.22 -11.56
C LEU A 366 20.85 -23.91 -13.06
N GLN A 367 22.01 -24.18 -13.66
CA GLN A 367 22.19 -24.02 -15.11
C GLN A 367 21.23 -24.93 -15.91
N SER A 368 21.02 -26.16 -15.43
CA SER A 368 20.05 -27.08 -16.02
C SER A 368 18.61 -26.61 -15.82
N TYR A 369 18.29 -26.10 -14.63
CA TYR A 369 17.00 -25.46 -14.33
C TYR A 369 16.72 -24.29 -15.28
N TYR A 370 17.67 -23.38 -15.50
CA TYR A 370 17.50 -22.23 -16.40
C TYR A 370 17.23 -22.68 -17.85
N ARG A 371 17.89 -23.73 -18.33
CA ARG A 371 17.60 -24.31 -19.65
C ARG A 371 16.15 -24.78 -19.76
N VAL A 372 15.63 -25.45 -18.74
CA VAL A 372 14.23 -25.91 -18.73
C VAL A 372 13.26 -24.73 -18.55
N ALA A 373 13.38 -24.00 -17.44
CA ALA A 373 12.40 -23.00 -17.02
C ALA A 373 12.45 -21.71 -17.83
N HIS A 374 13.60 -21.30 -18.39
CA HIS A 374 13.73 -20.05 -19.15
C HIS A 374 13.84 -20.26 -20.65
N HIS A 375 14.44 -21.37 -21.08
CA HIS A 375 14.71 -21.64 -22.50
C HIS A 375 13.84 -22.76 -23.11
N GLY A 376 12.99 -23.42 -22.31
CA GLY A 376 12.05 -24.43 -22.79
C GLY A 376 12.70 -25.76 -23.17
N ALA A 377 13.88 -26.08 -22.63
CA ALA A 377 14.51 -27.38 -22.79
C ALA A 377 13.66 -28.49 -22.15
N ARG A 378 13.72 -29.71 -22.70
CA ARG A 378 12.95 -30.87 -22.19
C ARG A 378 13.80 -31.75 -21.29
N ILE A 379 13.20 -32.28 -20.23
CA ILE A 379 13.85 -33.25 -19.35
C ILE A 379 13.67 -34.67 -19.93
N ARG A 380 14.75 -35.44 -20.03
CA ARG A 380 14.72 -36.83 -20.49
C ARG A 380 13.90 -37.68 -19.52
N ASP A 381 12.97 -38.47 -20.07
CA ASP A 381 12.17 -39.45 -19.30
C ASP A 381 11.41 -38.83 -18.11
N ALA A 382 10.97 -37.57 -18.25
CA ALA A 382 10.21 -36.86 -17.22
C ALA A 382 8.85 -37.50 -16.90
N GLU A 383 8.22 -38.13 -17.90
CA GLU A 383 6.91 -38.77 -17.76
C GLU A 383 6.93 -39.88 -16.70
N SER A 384 8.06 -40.61 -16.58
CA SER A 384 8.23 -41.65 -15.55
C SER A 384 8.15 -41.12 -14.12
N LEU A 385 8.46 -39.85 -13.90
CA LEU A 385 8.52 -39.19 -12.58
C LEU A 385 7.33 -38.25 -12.32
N LYS A 386 6.44 -38.08 -13.31
CA LYS A 386 5.34 -37.11 -13.28
C LYS A 386 4.37 -37.34 -12.11
N SER A 387 4.01 -38.59 -11.84
CA SER A 387 3.13 -38.92 -10.71
C SER A 387 3.72 -38.53 -9.36
N ARG A 388 5.04 -38.74 -9.18
CA ARG A 388 5.73 -38.36 -7.93
C ARG A 388 5.81 -36.84 -7.80
N CYS A 389 6.11 -36.14 -8.88
CA CYS A 389 6.13 -34.67 -8.91
C CYS A 389 4.77 -34.10 -8.48
N ARG A 390 3.67 -34.61 -9.04
CA ARG A 390 2.30 -34.17 -8.70
C ARG A 390 1.95 -34.40 -7.24
N GLN A 391 2.35 -35.55 -6.67
CA GLN A 391 2.15 -35.84 -5.26
C GLN A 391 2.89 -34.82 -4.39
N LEU A 392 4.18 -34.61 -4.65
CA LEU A 392 4.99 -33.64 -3.92
C LEU A 392 4.47 -32.21 -4.06
N CYS A 393 3.99 -31.78 -5.23
CA CYS A 393 3.34 -30.48 -5.38
C CYS A 393 2.10 -30.32 -4.47
N THR A 394 1.37 -31.41 -4.21
CA THR A 394 0.21 -31.39 -3.30
C THR A 394 0.64 -31.24 -1.85
N GLU A 395 1.64 -32.01 -1.42
CA GLU A 395 2.21 -31.93 -0.06
C GLU A 395 2.90 -30.58 0.20
N LEU A 396 3.69 -30.08 -0.76
CA LEU A 396 4.33 -28.77 -0.67
C LEU A 396 3.31 -27.63 -0.61
N ARG A 397 2.17 -27.74 -1.30
CA ARG A 397 1.13 -26.71 -1.26
C ARG A 397 0.46 -26.59 0.11
N SER A 398 0.24 -27.70 0.82
CA SER A 398 -0.33 -27.65 2.18
C SER A 398 0.66 -27.07 3.19
N GLU A 399 1.95 -27.32 3.00
CA GLU A 399 2.97 -26.84 3.92
C GLU A 399 3.41 -25.40 3.59
N TYR A 400 3.69 -25.05 2.34
CA TYR A 400 4.30 -23.77 1.95
C TYR A 400 3.25 -22.81 1.39
N PRO A 401 2.82 -21.77 2.14
CA PRO A 401 1.72 -20.89 1.71
C PRO A 401 1.99 -20.16 0.39
N GLN A 402 3.27 -19.91 0.10
CA GLN A 402 3.74 -19.20 -1.09
C GLN A 402 3.97 -20.11 -2.31
N PHE A 403 3.79 -21.42 -2.20
CA PHE A 403 4.03 -22.38 -3.28
C PHE A 403 3.35 -21.98 -4.60
N ASP A 404 2.11 -21.51 -4.53
CA ASP A 404 1.36 -21.12 -5.72
C ASP A 404 1.86 -19.82 -6.35
N ILE A 405 2.18 -18.80 -5.55
CA ILE A 405 2.67 -17.50 -6.06
C ILE A 405 4.08 -17.56 -6.60
N ASP A 406 4.86 -18.58 -6.24
CA ASP A 406 6.24 -18.75 -6.67
C ASP A 406 6.38 -18.94 -8.17
N GLY A 407 5.35 -19.51 -8.81
CA GLY A 407 5.36 -19.82 -10.23
C GLY A 407 6.43 -20.85 -10.60
N CYS A 408 7.04 -20.66 -11.77
CA CYS A 408 8.01 -21.60 -12.35
C CYS A 408 9.24 -20.90 -12.92
N ARG A 409 9.31 -19.57 -12.88
CA ARG A 409 10.42 -18.78 -13.43
C ARG A 409 11.45 -18.40 -12.37
N ASN A 410 11.13 -18.60 -11.09
CA ASN A 410 11.93 -18.23 -9.93
C ASN A 410 12.38 -16.76 -9.99
N ALA A 411 11.41 -15.88 -10.27
CA ALA A 411 11.59 -14.45 -10.33
C ALA A 411 11.63 -13.84 -8.93
N TRP A 412 12.53 -12.87 -8.76
CA TRP A 412 12.76 -12.10 -7.54
C TRP A 412 12.81 -10.62 -7.85
N ILE A 413 12.39 -9.80 -6.90
CA ILE A 413 12.43 -8.34 -6.99
C ILE A 413 13.46 -7.79 -6.01
N VAL A 414 14.47 -7.12 -6.54
CA VAL A 414 15.49 -6.40 -5.76
C VAL A 414 14.99 -4.97 -5.58
N LYS A 415 14.90 -4.54 -4.32
CA LYS A 415 14.42 -3.22 -3.94
C LYS A 415 15.45 -2.49 -3.06
N PRO A 416 15.60 -1.17 -3.21
CA PRO A 416 16.26 -0.34 -2.20
C PRO A 416 15.39 -0.28 -0.93
N GLY A 417 16.02 -0.36 0.23
CA GLY A 417 15.33 -0.43 1.52
C GLY A 417 14.64 0.87 1.94
N ALA A 418 15.07 2.01 1.40
CA ALA A 418 14.58 3.35 1.74
C ALA A 418 14.04 4.16 0.54
N LYS A 419 13.97 3.60 -0.67
CA LYS A 419 13.42 4.33 -1.84
C LYS A 419 11.96 3.94 -2.08
N SER A 420 11.17 4.92 -2.49
CA SER A 420 9.76 4.78 -2.89
C SER A 420 9.55 5.08 -4.38
N ARG A 421 8.30 4.96 -4.86
CA ARG A 421 7.85 5.28 -6.24
C ARG A 421 8.42 4.38 -7.35
N GLY A 422 8.84 3.17 -6.97
CA GLY A 422 9.40 2.18 -7.88
C GLY A 422 10.80 2.51 -8.45
N ARG A 423 11.50 3.51 -7.90
CA ARG A 423 12.86 3.86 -8.31
C ARG A 423 13.86 2.79 -7.88
N GLY A 424 14.68 2.30 -8.82
CA GLY A 424 15.75 1.35 -8.54
C GLY A 424 15.27 -0.08 -8.23
N ILE A 425 14.06 -0.42 -8.67
CA ILE A 425 13.51 -1.77 -8.56
C ILE A 425 13.91 -2.58 -9.78
N PHE A 426 14.47 -3.77 -9.56
CA PHE A 426 14.87 -4.69 -10.62
C PHE A 426 14.23 -6.05 -10.40
N CYS A 427 13.67 -6.63 -11.46
CA CYS A 427 13.28 -8.04 -11.42
C CYS A 427 14.40 -8.88 -12.04
N VAL A 428 14.74 -9.96 -11.37
CA VAL A 428 15.83 -10.87 -11.72
C VAL A 428 15.33 -12.30 -11.69
N ARG A 429 15.91 -13.16 -12.53
CA ARG A 429 15.51 -14.57 -12.70
C ARG A 429 16.66 -15.55 -12.52
N THR A 430 17.87 -15.07 -12.28
CA THR A 430 19.03 -15.93 -12.04
C THR A 430 19.70 -15.50 -10.74
N LEU A 431 20.18 -16.47 -9.97
CA LEU A 431 20.89 -16.24 -8.72
C LEU A 431 22.15 -15.41 -8.98
N GLU A 432 22.85 -15.70 -10.07
CA GLU A 432 24.05 -15.01 -10.50
C GLU A 432 23.80 -13.53 -10.76
N SER A 433 22.67 -13.18 -11.39
CA SER A 433 22.30 -11.77 -11.57
C SER A 433 21.99 -11.06 -10.26
N VAL A 434 21.37 -11.74 -9.29
CA VAL A 434 21.16 -11.17 -7.94
C VAL A 434 22.51 -10.89 -7.27
N LEU A 435 23.41 -11.88 -7.28
CA LEU A 435 24.72 -11.77 -6.66
C LEU A 435 25.63 -10.74 -7.36
N GLU A 436 25.51 -10.58 -8.67
CA GLU A 436 26.26 -9.57 -9.41
C GLU A 436 25.77 -8.14 -9.07
N LEU A 437 24.45 -7.95 -8.93
CA LEU A 437 23.89 -6.67 -8.46
C LEU A 437 24.40 -6.29 -7.07
N LEU A 438 24.67 -7.27 -6.20
CA LEU A 438 25.30 -7.03 -4.90
C LEU A 438 26.78 -6.63 -4.99
N ARG A 439 27.50 -7.18 -5.98
CA ARG A 439 28.92 -6.87 -6.22
C ARG A 439 29.15 -5.51 -6.86
N GLN A 440 28.15 -4.96 -7.54
CA GLN A 440 28.23 -3.66 -8.21
C GLN A 440 27.25 -2.61 -7.65
N PRO A 441 27.46 -2.08 -6.42
CA PRO A 441 26.55 -1.11 -5.80
C PRO A 441 26.36 0.17 -6.64
N SER A 442 27.38 0.54 -7.42
CA SER A 442 27.39 1.70 -8.31
C SER A 442 26.31 1.63 -9.40
N ALA A 443 25.91 0.43 -9.84
CA ALA A 443 24.92 0.25 -10.91
C ALA A 443 23.47 0.47 -10.42
N VAL A 444 23.22 0.27 -9.12
CA VAL A 444 21.89 0.40 -8.50
C VAL A 444 21.68 1.79 -7.86
N GLY A 445 22.76 2.57 -7.71
CA GLY A 445 22.72 3.91 -7.11
C GLY A 445 22.25 3.89 -5.65
N VAL A 446 22.60 2.82 -4.92
CA VAL A 446 22.21 2.55 -3.52
C VAL A 446 23.40 1.91 -2.81
N THR A 447 23.59 2.23 -1.53
CA THR A 447 24.57 1.55 -0.69
C THR A 447 24.17 0.08 -0.50
N PRO A 448 25.10 -0.88 -0.62
CA PRO A 448 24.76 -2.31 -0.59
C PRO A 448 24.10 -2.73 0.74
N ASN A 449 24.39 -2.00 1.83
CA ASN A 449 23.84 -2.23 3.17
C ASN A 449 22.32 -1.95 3.30
N LYS A 450 21.65 -1.45 2.25
CA LYS A 450 20.22 -1.15 2.28
C LYS A 450 19.44 -1.92 1.19
N LEU A 451 19.95 -3.03 0.65
CA LEU A 451 19.23 -3.80 -0.37
C LEU A 451 18.40 -4.96 0.22
N VAL A 452 17.21 -5.16 -0.34
CA VAL A 452 16.37 -6.32 -0.04
C VAL A 452 16.01 -7.05 -1.32
N VAL A 453 15.91 -8.38 -1.22
CA VAL A 453 15.37 -9.23 -2.27
C VAL A 453 14.10 -9.88 -1.75
N GLN A 454 13.02 -9.75 -2.52
CA GLN A 454 11.71 -10.28 -2.17
C GLN A 454 11.23 -11.21 -3.28
N LYS A 455 10.55 -12.30 -2.92
CA LYS A 455 9.99 -13.20 -3.94
C LYS A 455 8.96 -12.47 -4.79
N TYR A 456 9.09 -12.58 -6.11
CA TYR A 456 8.10 -12.01 -7.04
C TYR A 456 6.87 -12.91 -7.09
N ILE A 457 5.67 -12.31 -7.04
CA ILE A 457 4.39 -12.99 -7.25
C ILE A 457 4.23 -13.23 -8.76
N GLU A 458 4.51 -14.44 -9.21
CA GLU A 458 4.48 -14.82 -10.63
C GLU A 458 3.07 -15.09 -11.14
N ARG A 459 2.14 -15.47 -10.24
CA ARG A 459 0.74 -15.78 -10.55
C ARG A 459 -0.23 -14.81 -9.85
N PRO A 460 -0.16 -13.50 -10.16
CA PRO A 460 -1.14 -12.56 -9.64
C PRO A 460 -2.51 -12.79 -10.30
N LEU A 461 -3.59 -12.41 -9.61
CA LEU A 461 -4.88 -12.21 -10.26
C LEU A 461 -4.71 -11.13 -11.34
N LEU A 462 -5.21 -11.43 -12.55
CA LEU A 462 -5.19 -10.51 -13.68
C LEU A 462 -6.62 -10.10 -14.00
N VAL A 463 -6.81 -8.82 -14.30
CA VAL A 463 -8.06 -8.30 -14.85
C VAL A 463 -7.79 -8.01 -16.32
N HIS A 464 -8.47 -8.71 -17.22
CA HIS A 464 -8.25 -8.63 -18.67
C HIS A 464 -6.75 -8.66 -19.04
N ARG A 465 -6.04 -9.69 -18.57
CA ARG A 465 -4.60 -9.91 -18.77
C ARG A 465 -3.68 -8.81 -18.21
N THR A 466 -4.20 -7.88 -17.42
CA THR A 466 -3.45 -6.74 -16.89
C THR A 466 -3.23 -6.89 -15.38
N LYS A 467 -1.97 -6.70 -14.96
CA LYS A 467 -1.58 -6.74 -13.54
C LYS A 467 -2.05 -5.49 -12.80
N PHE A 468 -2.41 -5.65 -11.53
CA PHE A 468 -2.80 -4.55 -10.65
C PHE A 468 -2.29 -4.70 -9.22
N ASP A 469 -2.41 -3.63 -8.45
CA ASP A 469 -2.35 -3.65 -7.00
C ASP A 469 -3.50 -2.83 -6.39
N ILE A 470 -3.71 -2.97 -5.07
CA ILE A 470 -4.73 -2.25 -4.31
C ILE A 470 -4.03 -1.30 -3.33
N ARG A 471 -4.40 -0.02 -3.38
CA ARG A 471 -4.06 0.96 -2.33
C ARG A 471 -5.18 1.01 -1.30
N GLN A 472 -4.87 0.56 -0.10
CA GLN A 472 -5.80 0.52 1.02
C GLN A 472 -5.37 1.49 2.14
N TRP A 473 -6.29 2.31 2.62
CA TRP A 473 -6.02 3.27 3.70
C TRP A 473 -6.43 2.73 5.06
N PHE A 474 -5.64 3.06 6.07
CA PHE A 474 -5.97 2.86 7.48
C PHE A 474 -5.34 3.95 8.33
N VAL A 475 -5.93 4.24 9.49
CA VAL A 475 -5.43 5.23 10.45
C VAL A 475 -5.11 4.54 11.76
N VAL A 476 -3.93 4.82 12.30
CA VAL A 476 -3.61 4.46 13.70
C VAL A 476 -3.79 5.70 14.55
N THR A 477 -4.68 5.63 15.54
CA THR A 477 -4.93 6.76 16.46
C THR A 477 -4.22 6.61 17.80
N ASP A 478 -3.70 5.42 18.09
CA ASP A 478 -3.05 5.10 19.35
C ASP A 478 -2.27 3.78 19.21
N PHE A 479 -1.14 3.65 19.90
CA PHE A 479 -0.34 2.43 19.97
C PHE A 479 -0.47 1.71 21.32
N ASN A 480 -1.05 2.34 22.35
CA ASN A 480 -1.36 1.68 23.63
C ASN A 480 -2.64 2.24 24.28
N PRO A 481 -3.82 1.64 24.06
CA PRO A 481 -4.01 0.42 23.28
C PRO A 481 -3.83 0.66 21.78
N LEU A 482 -3.22 -0.28 21.06
CA LEU A 482 -3.14 -0.23 19.60
C LEU A 482 -4.56 -0.13 19.03
N THR A 483 -4.85 0.98 18.34
CA THR A 483 -6.18 1.31 17.83
C THR A 483 -6.09 1.62 16.34
N ILE A 484 -6.64 0.72 15.52
CA ILE A 484 -6.56 0.74 14.06
C ILE A 484 -7.95 0.95 13.45
N TRP A 485 -8.06 2.00 12.65
CA TRP A 485 -9.25 2.32 11.87
C TRP A 485 -9.02 1.99 10.41
N TRP A 486 -9.92 1.22 9.83
CA TRP A 486 -9.88 0.81 8.44
C TRP A 486 -10.78 1.70 7.60
N TYR A 487 -10.30 2.17 6.46
CA TYR A 487 -11.14 2.90 5.52
C TYR A 487 -11.81 1.93 4.56
N LYS A 488 -13.14 1.93 4.49
CA LYS A 488 -13.90 0.92 3.72
C LYS A 488 -13.65 0.97 2.21
N ASP A 489 -13.26 2.12 1.69
CA ASP A 489 -12.99 2.31 0.27
C ASP A 489 -11.49 2.20 -0.01
N CYS A 490 -11.15 1.57 -1.13
CA CYS A 490 -9.80 1.52 -1.67
C CYS A 490 -9.84 1.80 -3.17
N TYR A 491 -8.66 1.96 -3.77
CA TYR A 491 -8.54 2.05 -5.23
C TYR A 491 -7.51 1.08 -5.77
N VAL A 492 -7.75 0.64 -7.00
CA VAL A 492 -6.96 -0.34 -7.74
C VAL A 492 -6.12 0.39 -8.77
N ARG A 493 -4.83 0.06 -8.87
CA ARG A 493 -3.92 0.65 -9.85
C ARG A 493 -3.48 -0.41 -10.86
N PHE A 494 -3.74 -0.16 -12.13
CA PHE A 494 -3.37 -1.06 -13.21
C PHE A 494 -2.02 -0.71 -13.84
N CYS A 495 -1.31 -1.75 -14.30
CA CYS A 495 -0.25 -1.59 -15.28
C CYS A 495 -0.84 -1.19 -16.65
N SER A 496 -0.05 -0.51 -17.48
CA SER A 496 -0.46 -0.06 -18.82
C SER A 496 -0.39 -1.16 -19.88
N GLN A 497 0.27 -2.28 -19.57
CA GLN A 497 0.59 -3.36 -20.52
C GLN A 497 0.10 -4.71 -19.99
N HIS A 498 -0.13 -5.66 -20.90
CA HIS A 498 -0.47 -7.04 -20.55
C HIS A 498 0.68 -7.70 -19.78
N PHE A 499 0.29 -8.50 -18.80
CA PHE A 499 1.22 -9.22 -17.94
C PHE A 499 1.96 -10.32 -18.73
N THR A 500 3.27 -10.41 -18.54
CA THR A 500 4.14 -11.45 -19.10
C THR A 500 5.35 -11.64 -18.20
N LEU A 501 5.84 -12.87 -18.05
CA LEU A 501 7.10 -13.15 -17.33
C LEU A 501 8.31 -13.26 -18.27
N ASN A 502 8.12 -12.97 -19.56
CA ASN A 502 9.19 -13.00 -20.56
C ASN A 502 9.98 -11.68 -20.62
N ASP A 503 9.38 -10.57 -20.20
CA ASP A 503 9.95 -9.23 -20.26
C ASP A 503 9.60 -8.46 -18.98
N PHE A 504 10.62 -8.07 -18.21
CA PHE A 504 10.44 -7.40 -16.92
C PHE A 504 10.39 -5.87 -17.01
N ASN A 505 9.83 -5.33 -18.10
CA ASN A 505 9.64 -3.89 -18.27
C ASN A 505 8.79 -3.30 -17.12
N GLU A 506 9.16 -2.11 -16.62
CA GLU A 506 8.42 -1.45 -15.53
C GLU A 506 6.94 -1.19 -15.88
N ALA A 507 6.63 -1.00 -17.16
CA ALA A 507 5.26 -0.82 -17.65
C ALA A 507 4.36 -2.06 -17.46
N VAL A 508 4.95 -3.26 -17.41
CA VAL A 508 4.24 -4.55 -17.21
C VAL A 508 4.12 -4.90 -15.71
N HIS A 509 5.15 -4.60 -14.93
CA HIS A 509 5.27 -5.16 -13.58
C HIS A 509 5.08 -4.17 -12.42
N LEU A 510 5.18 -2.86 -12.65
CA LEU A 510 5.11 -1.83 -11.60
C LEU A 510 3.88 -0.92 -11.76
N SER A 511 2.80 -1.22 -11.06
CA SER A 511 1.49 -0.53 -11.11
C SER A 511 1.47 0.89 -10.52
N ASN A 512 2.60 1.42 -10.04
CA ASN A 512 2.64 2.76 -9.46
C ASN A 512 2.30 3.83 -10.50
N ASN A 513 1.37 4.72 -10.18
CA ASN A 513 0.91 5.78 -11.07
C ASN A 513 2.06 6.68 -11.58
N SER A 514 3.07 6.94 -10.75
CA SER A 514 4.25 7.74 -11.15
C SER A 514 5.09 7.09 -12.26
N ILE A 515 4.97 5.78 -12.43
CA ILE A 515 5.60 5.00 -13.50
C ILE A 515 4.65 4.93 -14.68
N GLN A 516 3.40 4.53 -14.44
CA GLN A 516 2.44 4.25 -15.50
C GLN A 516 2.04 5.48 -16.31
N TYR A 517 2.10 6.70 -15.73
CA TYR A 517 1.87 7.94 -16.48
C TYR A 517 2.85 8.17 -17.64
N LYS A 518 4.03 7.54 -17.60
CA LYS A 518 5.02 7.63 -18.66
C LYS A 518 4.65 6.80 -19.88
N TYR A 519 3.74 5.83 -19.74
CA TYR A 519 3.47 4.81 -20.76
C TYR A 519 2.10 4.98 -21.40
N ILE A 520 1.99 4.61 -22.67
CA ILE A 520 0.71 4.52 -23.38
C ILE A 520 0.11 3.15 -23.09
N ASN A 521 -1.19 3.08 -22.81
CA ASN A 521 -1.88 1.81 -22.63
C ASN A 521 -1.78 0.95 -23.90
N GLN A 522 -1.74 -0.37 -23.71
CA GLN A 522 -1.69 -1.31 -24.82
C GLN A 522 -2.90 -1.15 -25.76
N ALA A 523 -2.69 -1.25 -27.07
CA ALA A 523 -3.70 -0.91 -28.07
C ALA A 523 -4.89 -1.88 -28.12
N ASP A 524 -4.66 -3.17 -27.81
CA ASP A 524 -5.65 -4.25 -27.76
C ASP A 524 -6.15 -4.52 -26.33
N ARG A 525 -5.99 -3.55 -25.43
CA ARG A 525 -6.47 -3.66 -24.05
C ARG A 525 -8.00 -3.67 -24.02
N HIS A 526 -8.56 -4.46 -23.10
CA HIS A 526 -10.01 -4.59 -22.94
C HIS A 526 -10.68 -3.25 -22.57
N PRO A 527 -11.82 -2.89 -23.18
CA PRO A 527 -12.48 -1.60 -22.99
C PRO A 527 -13.01 -1.34 -21.58
N ASP A 528 -13.24 -2.39 -20.78
CA ASP A 528 -13.68 -2.22 -19.39
C ASP A 528 -12.56 -1.66 -18.47
N LEU A 529 -11.30 -1.80 -18.88
CA LEU A 529 -10.19 -1.21 -18.13
C LEU A 529 -10.15 0.31 -18.34
N PRO A 530 -9.94 1.10 -17.29
CA PRO A 530 -10.04 2.54 -17.37
C PRO A 530 -8.78 3.13 -18.04
N ASP A 531 -8.96 4.18 -18.85
CA ASP A 531 -7.88 4.86 -19.56
C ASP A 531 -6.84 5.47 -18.62
N ASP A 532 -7.27 5.90 -17.44
CA ASP A 532 -6.44 6.49 -16.40
C ASP A 532 -5.78 5.45 -15.47
N ASN A 533 -5.99 4.15 -15.74
CA ASN A 533 -5.45 3.01 -15.02
C ASN A 533 -5.87 2.92 -13.54
N ILE A 534 -7.00 3.54 -13.15
CA ILE A 534 -7.49 3.49 -11.77
C ILE A 534 -8.97 3.04 -11.70
N TRP A 535 -9.22 2.00 -10.91
CA TRP A 535 -10.57 1.62 -10.49
C TRP A 535 -10.81 1.95 -9.02
N ASP A 536 -12.07 2.12 -8.64
CA ASP A 536 -12.46 2.05 -7.23
C ASP A 536 -12.74 0.59 -6.81
N CYS A 537 -12.92 0.37 -5.50
CA CYS A 537 -13.22 -0.95 -4.97
C CYS A 537 -14.54 -1.55 -5.47
N ILE A 538 -15.51 -0.73 -5.90
CA ILE A 538 -16.82 -1.20 -6.40
C ILE A 538 -16.65 -1.77 -7.81
N SER A 539 -15.84 -1.14 -8.66
CA SER A 539 -15.47 -1.68 -9.97
C SER A 539 -14.80 -3.04 -9.84
N LEU A 540 -13.88 -3.21 -8.87
CA LEU A 540 -13.27 -4.52 -8.59
C LEU A 540 -14.30 -5.57 -8.14
N GLN A 541 -15.21 -5.21 -7.22
CA GLN A 541 -16.29 -6.10 -6.78
C GLN A 541 -17.23 -6.51 -7.93
N THR A 542 -17.52 -5.57 -8.82
CA THR A 542 -18.35 -5.82 -10.02
C THR A 542 -17.65 -6.79 -10.96
N HIS A 543 -16.34 -6.61 -11.19
CA HIS A 543 -15.54 -7.53 -11.99
C HIS A 543 -15.45 -8.94 -11.36
N LEU A 544 -15.24 -9.02 -10.04
CA LEU A 544 -15.24 -10.30 -9.33
C LEU A 544 -16.59 -11.02 -9.46
N SER A 545 -17.69 -10.26 -9.42
CA SER A 545 -19.03 -10.81 -9.65
C SER A 545 -19.23 -11.29 -11.09
N SER A 546 -18.69 -10.57 -12.09
CA SER A 546 -18.81 -10.96 -13.49
C SER A 546 -18.04 -12.23 -13.83
N ILE A 547 -16.93 -12.51 -13.14
CA ILE A 547 -16.19 -13.78 -13.26
C ILE A 547 -16.72 -14.91 -12.35
N GLY A 548 -17.92 -14.74 -11.79
CA GLY A 548 -18.58 -15.77 -10.97
C GLY A 548 -18.06 -15.89 -9.54
N GLN A 549 -17.40 -14.86 -9.01
CA GLN A 549 -16.79 -14.83 -7.68
C GLN A 549 -17.30 -13.64 -6.82
N PRO A 550 -18.62 -13.46 -6.64
CA PRO A 550 -19.18 -12.26 -6.00
C PRO A 550 -18.79 -12.11 -4.52
N ASP A 551 -18.65 -13.22 -3.79
CA ASP A 551 -18.44 -13.19 -2.33
C ASP A 551 -16.96 -13.06 -1.94
N VAL A 552 -16.04 -13.36 -2.86
CA VAL A 552 -14.59 -13.43 -2.61
C VAL A 552 -14.02 -12.13 -2.06
N TYR A 553 -14.54 -10.98 -2.49
CA TYR A 553 -14.08 -9.70 -1.97
C TYR A 553 -14.29 -9.60 -0.46
N TYR A 554 -15.48 -9.95 0.02
CA TYR A 554 -15.85 -9.82 1.44
C TYR A 554 -15.42 -11.03 2.28
N ASP A 555 -15.34 -12.22 1.69
CA ASP A 555 -15.00 -13.44 2.38
C ASP A 555 -13.49 -13.66 2.53
N VAL A 556 -12.69 -13.18 1.57
CA VAL A 556 -11.24 -13.49 1.51
C VAL A 556 -10.40 -12.22 1.45
N ILE A 557 -10.62 -11.38 0.43
CA ILE A 557 -9.72 -10.25 0.13
C ILE A 557 -9.76 -9.21 1.26
N TYR A 558 -10.96 -8.75 1.63
CA TYR A 558 -11.16 -7.71 2.64
C TYR A 558 -10.65 -8.11 4.04
N PRO A 559 -11.08 -9.25 4.63
CA PRO A 559 -10.59 -9.68 5.93
C PRO A 559 -9.10 -10.04 5.91
N GLY A 560 -8.59 -10.62 4.81
CA GLY A 560 -7.17 -10.93 4.66
C GLY A 560 -6.29 -9.67 4.67
N MET A 561 -6.72 -8.60 3.98
CA MET A 561 -6.02 -7.31 4.02
C MET A 561 -6.04 -6.68 5.43
N GLN A 562 -7.18 -6.73 6.12
CA GLN A 562 -7.29 -6.23 7.50
C GLN A 562 -6.35 -6.99 8.44
N LYS A 563 -6.35 -8.33 8.37
CA LYS A 563 -5.50 -9.20 9.18
C LYS A 563 -4.02 -8.93 8.96
N ALA A 564 -3.59 -8.79 7.71
CA ALA A 564 -2.21 -8.45 7.37
C ALA A 564 -1.77 -7.12 8.00
N VAL A 565 -2.61 -6.08 7.95
CA VAL A 565 -2.30 -4.79 8.60
C VAL A 565 -2.27 -4.91 10.12
N ILE A 566 -3.25 -5.58 10.74
CA ILE A 566 -3.29 -5.78 12.20
C ILE A 566 -2.02 -6.47 12.68
N ASN A 567 -1.65 -7.59 12.05
CA ASN A 567 -0.44 -8.35 12.37
C ASN A 567 0.83 -7.50 12.18
N SER A 568 0.90 -6.73 11.10
CA SER A 568 2.04 -5.83 10.86
C SER A 568 2.18 -4.77 11.94
N MET A 569 1.07 -4.20 12.42
CA MET A 569 1.09 -3.17 13.47
C MET A 569 1.40 -3.75 14.85
N LEU A 570 0.95 -4.97 15.16
CA LEU A 570 1.26 -5.67 16.42
C LEU A 570 2.77 -5.86 16.58
N CYS A 571 3.45 -6.32 15.54
CA CYS A 571 4.91 -6.51 15.56
C CYS A 571 5.72 -5.22 15.58
N SER A 572 5.05 -4.06 15.49
CA SER A 572 5.72 -2.78 15.29
C SER A 572 5.59 -1.83 16.48
N GLN A 573 4.84 -2.22 17.52
CA GLN A 573 4.49 -1.34 18.63
C GLN A 573 5.71 -0.81 19.39
N ASP A 574 6.76 -1.62 19.56
CA ASP A 574 7.95 -1.26 20.33
C ASP A 574 8.87 -0.26 19.61
N HIS A 575 8.68 -0.08 18.30
CA HIS A 575 9.50 0.81 17.49
C HIS A 575 8.89 2.21 17.31
N VAL A 576 7.67 2.44 17.79
CA VAL A 576 6.96 3.71 17.66
C VAL A 576 7.03 4.51 18.95
N GLU A 577 7.40 5.78 18.84
CA GLU A 577 7.30 6.69 19.98
C GLU A 577 5.83 6.97 20.29
N MET A 578 5.35 6.40 21.39
CA MET A 578 3.97 6.54 21.82
C MET A 578 3.70 7.94 22.37
N ARG A 579 3.08 8.78 21.55
CA ARG A 579 2.51 10.06 22.00
C ARG A 579 0.99 10.05 21.85
N LYS A 580 0.28 10.27 22.96
CA LYS A 580 -1.16 10.53 22.92
C LYS A 580 -1.44 11.79 22.10
N ASN A 581 -2.55 11.78 21.37
CA ASN A 581 -2.94 12.87 20.46
C ASN A 581 -2.04 12.99 19.22
N CYS A 582 -1.30 11.93 18.89
CA CYS A 582 -0.81 11.71 17.53
C CYS A 582 -1.72 10.69 16.85
N PHE A 583 -1.93 10.86 15.56
CA PHE A 583 -2.55 9.86 14.70
C PHE A 583 -1.82 9.88 13.36
N GLU A 584 -1.87 8.80 12.60
CA GLU A 584 -1.21 8.75 11.30
C GLU A 584 -2.08 7.99 10.32
N LEU A 585 -2.18 8.53 9.11
CA LEU A 585 -2.79 7.84 7.98
C LEU A 585 -1.71 7.10 7.21
N TYR A 586 -1.93 5.80 7.01
CA TYR A 586 -1.08 4.94 6.23
C TYR A 586 -1.77 4.46 4.96
N GLY A 587 -0.98 4.12 3.94
CA GLY A 587 -1.42 3.42 2.75
C GLY A 587 -0.74 2.05 2.64
N ALA A 588 -1.48 0.96 2.77
CA ALA A 588 -0.99 -0.38 2.50
C ALA A 588 -1.21 -0.75 1.03
N ASP A 589 -0.18 -1.34 0.41
CA ASP A 589 -0.22 -1.79 -0.97
C ASP A 589 -0.36 -3.32 -0.98
N PHE A 590 -1.41 -3.82 -1.60
CA PHE A 590 -1.70 -5.26 -1.69
C PHE A 590 -1.71 -5.74 -3.13
N MET A 591 -1.25 -6.97 -3.35
CA MET A 591 -1.49 -7.73 -4.58
C MET A 591 -2.40 -8.91 -4.28
N ILE A 592 -3.26 -9.27 -5.22
CA ILE A 592 -4.12 -10.46 -5.10
C ILE A 592 -3.51 -11.56 -5.96
N ASP A 593 -3.39 -12.78 -5.45
CA ASP A 593 -3.02 -13.94 -6.26
C ASP A 593 -4.23 -14.55 -6.99
N GLU A 594 -3.99 -15.46 -7.92
CA GLU A 594 -5.05 -16.16 -8.66
C GLU A 594 -6.02 -16.98 -7.77
N ASN A 595 -5.63 -17.28 -6.53
CA ASN A 595 -6.48 -17.94 -5.53
C ASN A 595 -7.17 -16.90 -4.62
N PHE A 596 -7.18 -15.64 -5.04
CA PHE A 596 -7.80 -14.49 -4.39
C PHE A 596 -7.22 -14.10 -3.02
N ARG A 597 -6.03 -14.61 -2.67
CA ARG A 597 -5.38 -14.29 -1.40
C ARG A 597 -4.67 -12.93 -1.50
N PRO A 598 -4.88 -12.03 -0.52
CA PRO A 598 -4.19 -10.74 -0.49
C PRO A 598 -2.78 -10.87 0.09
N TRP A 599 -1.82 -10.28 -0.62
CA TRP A 599 -0.40 -10.25 -0.28
C TRP A 599 0.04 -8.81 -0.03
N LEU A 600 0.46 -8.51 1.20
CA LEU A 600 1.01 -7.20 1.58
C LEU A 600 2.36 -6.99 0.89
N LEU A 601 2.51 -5.87 0.19
CA LEU A 601 3.76 -5.51 -0.49
C LEU A 601 4.58 -4.52 0.32
N GLU A 602 3.93 -3.46 0.79
CA GLU A 602 4.52 -2.36 1.55
C GLU A 602 3.46 -1.57 2.31
N ILE A 603 3.89 -0.83 3.34
CA ILE A 603 3.07 0.15 4.06
C ILE A 603 3.76 1.51 3.89
N ASN A 604 3.03 2.48 3.37
CA ASN A 604 3.51 3.83 3.12
C ASN A 604 3.02 4.78 4.20
N CYS A 605 3.94 5.57 4.76
CA CYS A 605 3.60 6.76 5.56
C CYS A 605 3.16 7.89 4.62
N SER A 606 2.28 8.78 5.09
CA SER A 606 1.83 9.96 4.34
C SER A 606 1.44 9.64 2.88
N PRO A 607 0.49 8.71 2.64
CA PRO A 607 0.11 8.33 1.29
C PRO A 607 -0.32 9.55 0.48
N THR A 608 0.06 9.59 -0.81
CA THR A 608 -0.26 10.72 -1.68
C THR A 608 -1.77 11.00 -1.70
N MET A 609 -2.10 12.27 -1.53
CA MET A 609 -3.47 12.79 -1.56
C MET A 609 -3.76 13.59 -2.84
N ALA A 610 -2.87 13.47 -3.83
CA ALA A 610 -2.98 14.20 -5.09
C ALA A 610 -4.23 13.75 -5.88
N PRO A 611 -5.03 14.70 -6.42
CA PRO A 611 -6.16 14.40 -7.29
C PRO A 611 -5.68 14.05 -8.71
N SER A 612 -5.09 12.86 -8.88
CA SER A 612 -4.55 12.42 -10.17
C SER A 612 -5.61 11.98 -11.18
N THR A 613 -6.71 11.42 -10.70
CA THR A 613 -7.84 10.92 -11.50
C THR A 613 -9.16 11.28 -10.84
N GLU A 614 -10.29 11.05 -11.51
CA GLU A 614 -11.61 11.29 -10.90
C GLU A 614 -11.80 10.43 -9.63
N VAL A 615 -11.40 9.16 -9.69
CA VAL A 615 -11.46 8.22 -8.56
C VAL A 615 -10.63 8.74 -7.39
N THR A 616 -9.35 9.08 -7.59
CA THR A 616 -8.50 9.56 -6.49
C THR A 616 -8.94 10.94 -5.99
N THR A 617 -9.43 11.82 -6.86
CA THR A 617 -10.00 13.12 -6.46
C THR A 617 -11.16 12.94 -5.47
N ARG A 618 -12.11 12.04 -5.79
CA ARG A 618 -13.25 11.75 -4.92
C ARG A 618 -12.81 11.08 -3.62
N LEU A 619 -12.01 10.02 -3.71
CA LEU A 619 -11.64 9.21 -2.55
C LEU A 619 -10.70 9.95 -1.58
N CYS A 620 -9.67 10.64 -2.08
CA CYS A 620 -8.74 11.44 -1.26
C CYS A 620 -9.48 12.58 -0.54
N ARG A 621 -10.50 13.17 -1.18
CA ARG A 621 -11.34 14.20 -0.56
C ARG A 621 -12.17 13.64 0.60
N ASN A 622 -12.76 12.46 0.41
CA ASN A 622 -13.61 11.82 1.40
C ASN A 622 -12.81 11.33 2.60
N VAL A 623 -11.66 10.66 2.37
CA VAL A 623 -10.83 10.14 3.47
C VAL A 623 -10.31 11.26 4.35
N GLN A 624 -9.89 12.40 3.78
CA GLN A 624 -9.45 13.58 4.55
C GLN A 624 -10.57 14.14 5.45
N ASP A 625 -11.82 14.16 4.97
CA ASP A 625 -12.97 14.61 5.76
C ASP A 625 -13.32 13.62 6.87
N ASP A 626 -13.28 12.32 6.56
CA ASP A 626 -13.64 11.24 7.46
C ASP A 626 -12.60 11.03 8.57
N ILE A 627 -11.32 11.31 8.32
CA ILE A 627 -10.28 11.33 9.36
C ILE A 627 -10.67 12.31 10.47
N LEU A 628 -11.12 13.52 10.11
CA LEU A 628 -11.55 14.53 11.08
C LEU A 628 -12.75 14.07 11.89
N LYS A 629 -13.65 13.26 11.33
CA LYS A 629 -14.74 12.63 12.10
C LYS A 629 -14.20 11.70 13.19
N VAL A 630 -13.17 10.93 12.87
CA VAL A 630 -12.52 10.00 13.81
C VAL A 630 -11.69 10.76 14.87
N VAL A 631 -10.88 11.73 14.48
CA VAL A 631 -9.89 12.35 15.38
C VAL A 631 -10.36 13.65 16.04
N VAL A 632 -11.39 14.30 15.52
CA VAL A 632 -12.00 15.51 16.10
C VAL A 632 -13.38 15.22 16.65
N ASP A 633 -14.31 14.77 15.81
CA ASP A 633 -15.73 14.70 16.19
C ASP A 633 -15.98 13.62 17.26
N ARG A 634 -15.35 12.44 17.14
CA ARG A 634 -15.46 11.38 18.17
C ARG A 634 -14.92 11.76 19.54
N ARG A 635 -14.01 12.73 19.64
CA ARG A 635 -13.51 13.23 20.93
C ARG A 635 -14.59 13.99 21.69
N GLN A 636 -15.54 14.59 20.97
CA GLN A 636 -16.70 15.27 21.54
C GLN A 636 -17.88 14.31 21.73
N ASN A 637 -18.15 13.45 20.74
CA ASN A 637 -19.24 12.48 20.77
C ASN A 637 -18.78 11.11 20.27
N ARG A 638 -18.60 10.15 21.19
CA ARG A 638 -18.17 8.79 20.84
C ARG A 638 -19.14 8.03 19.92
N ALA A 639 -20.40 8.44 19.79
CA ALA A 639 -21.38 7.79 18.93
C ALA A 639 -21.52 8.47 17.55
N CYS A 640 -20.68 9.47 17.23
CA CYS A 640 -20.79 10.16 15.95
C CYS A 640 -20.43 9.25 14.77
N ASN A 641 -20.97 9.61 13.61
CA ASN A 641 -20.61 9.01 12.32
C ASN A 641 -19.10 9.16 12.08
N THR A 642 -18.42 8.07 11.69
CA THR A 642 -16.98 8.02 11.37
C THR A 642 -16.70 8.03 9.86
N GLY A 643 -17.70 8.38 9.08
CA GLY A 643 -17.70 8.29 7.63
C GLY A 643 -17.56 6.85 7.18
N ARG A 644 -16.60 6.62 6.29
CA ARG A 644 -16.23 5.30 5.78
C ARG A 644 -15.18 4.60 6.64
N PHE A 645 -14.72 5.20 7.76
CA PHE A 645 -13.86 4.48 8.71
C PHE A 645 -14.65 3.52 9.59
N GLU A 646 -14.12 2.33 9.79
CA GLU A 646 -14.54 1.38 10.81
C GLU A 646 -13.39 1.00 11.73
N LEU A 647 -13.70 0.70 12.99
CA LEU A 647 -12.70 0.26 13.96
C LEU A 647 -12.50 -1.26 13.79
N ILE A 648 -11.34 -1.67 13.30
CA ILE A 648 -11.04 -3.10 13.04
C ILE A 648 -10.23 -3.74 14.16
N TYR A 649 -9.49 -2.93 14.91
CA TYR A 649 -8.67 -3.44 15.99
C TYR A 649 -8.54 -2.42 17.12
N LYS A 650 -8.72 -2.90 18.34
CA LYS A 650 -8.43 -2.15 19.55
C LYS A 650 -7.92 -3.11 20.61
N GLN A 651 -6.63 -3.06 20.88
CA GLN A 651 -6.00 -3.87 21.91
C GLN A 651 -6.55 -3.53 23.30
N GLN A 652 -6.37 -4.42 24.26
CA GLN A 652 -6.51 -4.05 25.66
C GLN A 652 -5.36 -3.12 26.06
N GLN A 653 -5.63 -2.08 26.84
CA GLN A 653 -4.59 -1.20 27.33
C GLN A 653 -3.68 -1.97 28.28
N VAL A 654 -2.38 -2.02 27.97
CA VAL A 654 -1.38 -2.65 28.81
C VAL A 654 -0.68 -1.55 29.60
N ASN A 655 -0.74 -1.62 30.92
CA ASN A 655 0.07 -0.76 31.79
C ASN A 655 1.50 -1.33 31.82
N ALA A 656 2.27 -1.09 30.77
CA ALA A 656 3.70 -1.39 30.78
C ALA A 656 4.39 -0.37 31.71
N PRO A 657 5.03 -0.80 32.81
CA PRO A 657 5.85 0.10 33.61
C PRO A 657 7.01 0.62 32.76
N THR A 658 7.37 1.89 32.94
CA THR A 658 8.53 2.48 32.27
C THR A 658 9.78 1.71 32.69
N TYR A 659 10.40 0.96 31.77
CA TYR A 659 11.61 0.20 32.06
C TYR A 659 12.76 1.17 32.34
N ALA A 660 13.13 1.31 33.61
CA ALA A 660 14.21 2.20 34.07
C ALA A 660 15.61 1.53 34.02
N GLY A 661 15.71 0.32 33.49
CA GLY A 661 16.99 -0.28 33.09
C GLY A 661 17.91 -0.80 34.19
N VAL A 662 17.44 -1.00 35.44
CA VAL A 662 18.38 -1.35 36.52
C VAL A 662 18.32 -2.82 36.96
N ASP A 663 17.17 -3.50 36.93
CA ASP A 663 17.09 -4.94 37.24
C ASP A 663 15.80 -5.56 36.68
N LEU A 664 15.91 -6.74 36.03
CA LEU A 664 14.75 -7.56 35.64
C LEU A 664 14.54 -8.64 36.71
N THR A 665 13.66 -8.39 37.68
CA THR A 665 13.31 -9.39 38.71
C THR A 665 12.10 -10.20 38.27
N LEU A 666 12.30 -11.49 38.00
CA LEU A 666 11.23 -12.43 37.66
C LEU A 666 10.71 -13.08 38.95
N LEU A 667 9.57 -12.58 39.47
CA LEU A 667 8.91 -13.18 40.63
C LEU A 667 8.00 -14.33 40.16
N GLY A 668 8.59 -15.53 40.07
CA GLY A 668 7.82 -16.76 39.87
C GLY A 668 7.16 -17.20 41.17
N GLN A 669 5.87 -17.50 41.15
CA GLN A 669 5.20 -18.21 42.24
C GLN A 669 5.09 -19.68 41.88
N ALA A 670 5.58 -20.57 42.75
CA ALA A 670 5.42 -22.00 42.58
C ALA A 670 3.92 -22.36 42.60
N VAL A 671 3.38 -22.80 41.46
CA VAL A 671 2.04 -23.37 41.40
C VAL A 671 2.12 -24.77 42.01
N LYS A 672 1.53 -24.96 43.19
CA LYS A 672 1.43 -26.30 43.77
C LYS A 672 0.61 -27.16 42.82
N ARG A 673 1.14 -28.33 42.45
CA ARG A 673 0.35 -29.35 41.75
C ARG A 673 -0.96 -29.53 42.52
N PRO A 674 -2.14 -29.52 41.85
CA PRO A 674 -3.38 -29.85 42.51
C PRO A 674 -3.20 -31.24 43.13
N TRP A 675 -3.21 -31.29 44.46
CA TRP A 675 -3.07 -32.54 45.20
C TRP A 675 -4.31 -33.38 44.89
N ASN A 676 -4.10 -34.59 44.34
CA ASN A 676 -5.08 -35.64 44.06
C ASN A 676 -6.50 -35.39 44.63
N ALA A 677 -7.30 -34.60 43.92
CA ALA A 677 -8.72 -34.81 43.91
C ALA A 677 -8.96 -35.81 42.79
N SER A 678 -9.47 -36.99 43.14
CA SER A 678 -9.93 -38.00 42.20
C SER A 678 -10.56 -37.33 40.98
N ILE A 679 -9.99 -37.53 39.80
CA ILE A 679 -10.57 -37.07 38.54
C ILE A 679 -11.78 -37.96 38.28
N THR A 680 -12.87 -37.75 39.01
CA THR A 680 -14.18 -37.84 38.38
C THR A 680 -14.24 -36.65 37.45
N ALA A 681 -14.03 -36.91 36.17
CA ALA A 681 -14.08 -35.91 35.11
C ALA A 681 -15.31 -35.01 35.33
N PRO A 682 -15.13 -33.72 35.69
CA PRO A 682 -16.22 -32.77 35.59
C PRO A 682 -16.58 -32.74 34.11
N LYS A 683 -17.87 -32.91 33.79
CA LYS A 683 -18.36 -32.61 32.43
C LYS A 683 -17.80 -31.23 32.05
N PRO A 684 -17.18 -31.08 30.87
CA PRO A 684 -16.63 -29.80 30.48
C PRO A 684 -17.80 -28.81 30.36
N GLU A 685 -17.90 -27.90 31.32
CA GLU A 685 -18.57 -26.63 31.04
C GLU A 685 -17.77 -25.97 29.94
N ARG A 686 -18.43 -25.77 28.80
CA ARG A 686 -17.91 -25.13 27.60
C ARG A 686 -17.41 -23.73 27.96
N SER A 687 -16.15 -23.59 28.32
CA SER A 687 -15.43 -22.36 28.02
C SER A 687 -15.18 -22.37 26.53
N VAL A 688 -16.07 -21.73 25.78
CA VAL A 688 -15.91 -21.52 24.34
C VAL A 688 -14.66 -20.66 24.16
N SER A 689 -13.54 -21.31 23.83
CA SER A 689 -12.44 -20.62 23.20
C SER A 689 -13.01 -20.04 21.91
N LEU A 690 -13.11 -18.70 21.82
CA LEU A 690 -13.55 -17.98 20.63
C LEU A 690 -12.82 -18.46 19.36
N PHE A 691 -11.63 -19.03 19.53
CA PHE A 691 -10.75 -19.49 18.45
C PHE A 691 -10.85 -20.99 18.13
N ALA A 692 -11.57 -21.78 18.93
CA ALA A 692 -11.80 -23.20 18.62
C ALA A 692 -12.98 -23.38 17.64
N GLU A 693 -14.04 -22.57 17.82
CA GLU A 693 -15.18 -22.52 16.90
C GLU A 693 -14.73 -21.98 15.53
N GLU A 694 -13.88 -20.95 15.52
CA GLU A 694 -13.35 -20.31 14.31
C GLU A 694 -12.43 -21.24 13.51
N ARG A 695 -11.51 -21.96 14.17
CA ARG A 695 -10.68 -23.00 13.52
C ARG A 695 -11.50 -24.17 12.98
N ARG A 696 -12.61 -24.50 13.63
CA ARG A 696 -13.52 -25.55 13.15
C ARG A 696 -14.29 -25.06 11.92
N LEU A 697 -14.82 -23.84 11.96
CA LEU A 697 -15.55 -23.22 10.85
C LEU A 697 -14.64 -23.04 9.63
N GLU A 698 -13.39 -22.59 9.83
CA GLU A 698 -12.38 -22.44 8.78
C GLU A 698 -12.04 -23.80 8.12
N ARG A 699 -11.84 -24.85 8.93
CA ARG A 699 -11.60 -26.21 8.42
C ARG A 699 -12.81 -26.77 7.67
N GLU A 700 -14.02 -26.55 8.16
CA GLU A 700 -15.26 -26.96 7.49
C GLU A 700 -15.46 -26.18 6.17
N ARG A 701 -15.12 -24.89 6.13
CA ARG A 701 -15.22 -24.02 4.95
C ARG A 701 -14.19 -24.39 3.87
N LEU A 702 -12.94 -24.66 4.27
CA LEU A 702 -11.88 -25.15 3.37
C LEU A 702 -12.20 -26.55 2.82
N ALA A 703 -12.79 -27.43 3.63
CA ALA A 703 -13.24 -28.75 3.18
C ALA A 703 -14.43 -28.66 2.20
N ALA A 704 -15.37 -27.72 2.40
CA ALA A 704 -16.48 -27.48 1.48
C ALA A 704 -16.02 -26.93 0.12
N LEU A 705 -15.06 -26.00 0.13
CA LEU A 705 -14.43 -25.46 -1.09
C LEU A 705 -13.63 -26.53 -1.86
N ALA A 706 -12.98 -27.46 -1.16
CA ALA A 706 -12.28 -28.57 -1.80
C ALA A 706 -13.25 -29.56 -2.49
N ASN A 707 -14.44 -29.79 -1.91
CA ASN A 707 -15.44 -30.69 -2.47
C ASN A 707 -16.20 -30.12 -3.68
N GLN A 708 -16.19 -28.80 -3.90
CA GLN A 708 -16.80 -28.18 -5.09
C GLN A 708 -15.93 -28.30 -6.36
N ARG A 709 -14.68 -28.78 -6.25
CA ARG A 709 -13.76 -28.98 -7.39
C ARG A 709 -13.77 -30.40 -7.99
N GLN A 710 -14.65 -31.30 -7.56
CA GLN A 710 -14.79 -32.60 -8.23
C GLN A 710 -15.66 -32.46 -9.49
N PRO A 711 -15.17 -32.82 -10.69
CA PRO A 711 -16.03 -32.91 -11.87
C PRO A 711 -17.01 -34.08 -11.69
N ALA A 712 -18.28 -33.84 -11.99
CA ALA A 712 -19.33 -34.85 -11.96
C ALA A 712 -18.95 -36.03 -12.87
N ALA A 713 -18.59 -37.16 -12.27
CA ALA A 713 -18.39 -38.40 -12.99
C ALA A 713 -19.73 -38.87 -13.56
N ALA A 714 -19.73 -39.11 -14.87
CA ALA A 714 -20.87 -39.54 -15.66
C ALA A 714 -21.54 -40.80 -15.07
N ALA A 715 -22.83 -40.68 -14.76
CA ALA A 715 -23.70 -41.83 -14.58
C ALA A 715 -24.03 -42.39 -15.97
N THR A 716 -23.41 -43.52 -16.31
CA THR A 716 -23.83 -44.36 -17.43
C THR A 716 -25.12 -45.07 -17.05
N ASP A 717 -26.19 -44.79 -17.80
CA ASP A 717 -27.41 -45.59 -17.88
C ASP A 717 -27.05 -47.05 -18.16
N ASP A 718 -27.50 -47.96 -17.29
CA ASP A 718 -27.64 -49.36 -17.66
C ASP A 718 -29.02 -49.86 -17.22
N SER A 719 -29.89 -49.97 -18.22
CA SER A 719 -31.23 -50.51 -18.08
C SER A 719 -31.18 -52.04 -18.19
N SER A 720 -31.49 -52.76 -17.11
CA SER A 720 -32.12 -54.08 -17.26
C SER A 720 -32.95 -54.50 -16.03
N THR A 721 -34.08 -55.10 -16.39
CA THR A 721 -35.28 -55.55 -15.70
C THR A 721 -35.13 -56.61 -14.59
N SER A 722 -36.22 -56.72 -13.81
CA SER A 722 -36.68 -57.79 -12.90
C SER A 722 -36.29 -57.62 -11.41
N GLY A 723 -37.15 -57.73 -10.41
CA GLY A 723 -38.58 -58.01 -10.32
C GLY A 723 -38.99 -58.10 -8.83
N GLN A 724 -40.28 -57.84 -8.58
CA GLN A 724 -41.10 -58.29 -7.43
C GLN A 724 -40.85 -57.79 -5.98
N SER A 725 -41.95 -57.27 -5.42
CA SER A 725 -42.44 -57.32 -4.02
C SER A 725 -41.61 -56.60 -2.94
N GLY A 726 -42.15 -55.86 -1.97
CA GLY A 726 -43.49 -55.57 -1.49
C GLY A 726 -43.38 -54.87 -0.12
N GLY A 727 -44.44 -54.21 0.35
CA GLY A 727 -44.60 -53.71 1.73
C GLY A 727 -43.95 -52.35 2.01
N ALA A 728 -44.69 -51.24 2.02
CA ALA A 728 -45.59 -50.76 3.08
C ALA A 728 -44.90 -50.15 4.31
N ALA A 729 -45.12 -48.83 4.42
CA ALA A 729 -45.48 -48.07 5.63
C ALA A 729 -44.39 -47.44 6.53
N ASN A 730 -44.58 -46.11 6.65
CA ASN A 730 -44.41 -45.23 7.80
C ASN A 730 -43.00 -44.69 8.15
N GLY A 731 -42.85 -43.39 7.95
CA GLY A 731 -41.90 -42.53 8.64
C GLY A 731 -42.42 -41.10 8.65
N HIS A 732 -42.80 -40.62 9.84
CA HIS A 732 -42.99 -39.22 10.15
C HIS A 732 -41.65 -38.60 10.53
#